data_AF-A0A7V8VRA8-F1
#
_entry.id   AF-A0A7V8VRA8-F1
#
_cell.length_a   1.000
_cell.length_b   1.000
_cell.length_c   1.000
_cell.angle_alpha   90.00
_cell.angle_beta   90.00
_cell.angle_gamma   90.00
#
_symmetry.space_group_name_H-M   'P 1'
#
loop_
_entity.id
_entity.type
_entity.pdbx_description
1 polymer ?
#
loop_
_entity_poly.entity_id
_entity_poly.type
_entity_poly.pdbx_seq_one_letter_code
_entity_poly.pdbx_strand_id
1 'polypeptide(L)'
;MITPLDLLAVPEGSARWTLALLTLALKSGVLLLAALLLMQALRGASAALRHFVLSLALAVALMLPVLAAVVPLWRVPLVPAALAPYVSQPAPPAAEVGAAALEPRAALAEQTRVHAELPRVEQREVFPAPAAEIAGAPAARTSWLGLMLYLWLAGAGLLLLRLAVGMLRLRALARRAEPITDERWMELAWRLKERLELTRPVPLLRCDVEVVPLVWGAFRPVILLPAAAEEWTEERREVVLLHELSHVKRRDPLAHLIAQLCHAAYWFNPLVWITARRLREERERACDDHVIAAGTDPAEYANHLLQIVRSFGTGKAASPALAMARRSQFEGRMLAILEPRTRRRGISRPTAWLAAGVALGAALPLAALSPALRAEASTLRPELAMAADSLPLQVRAITGQYRISEELARAIVETAHAEELDVGLAVLLVRIESNFQQDRVSPRGAVGLTRILPATAATLQPGITLEALAEPRTNLRLGFRYLRQLLDRYEGDVTTALAAYHTGPRSADRLREVTTASTTAPLPLVGTSIPPTRTTGSAAPPQRAPASDIERMVRMIGSDGNRGSFLIQTLSGDLPHSRLLEVIRATELIGSSGERQRVLTAVLERGGLGQAALAELLSVTATIPSDGDKAAVLIGFLDRNPLSLSLMEPFFAATNSLTSPGDHASVLHKLLAHNTPGQTLLAPLLDSAARIGSDGDKVAVLVAIAGRGSIGTAMEARYLAAVETIRSDGDRQRALSALTTRSTSTRQPPAPTTRRDHDATAWTTELYSTHQDQGETTHGIIRARNVFLARDGSGIDSIQAGGRLIIEERDATSSRSVQVSPGARGQLGYRYLVDGQPQPLDAAAGAWFAQRIARLHKTMKGQSRI
;
A
#
# COMPACT_ATOMS: atom_id res chain seq x y z
N MET A 1 29.86 -33.72 14.01
CA MET A 1 28.85 -33.01 14.83
C MET A 1 29.33 -31.58 14.98
N ILE A 2 28.47 -30.58 14.84
CA ILE A 2 28.84 -29.16 15.00
C ILE A 2 28.11 -28.64 16.23
N THR A 3 28.84 -28.01 17.15
CA THR A 3 28.33 -27.51 18.43
C THR A 3 27.58 -26.19 18.27
N PRO A 4 26.55 -25.91 19.08
CA PRO A 4 25.70 -24.73 18.92
C PRO A 4 26.37 -23.38 19.22
N LEU A 5 27.65 -23.35 19.66
CA LEU A 5 28.40 -22.10 19.87
C LEU A 5 29.03 -21.51 18.59
N ASP A 6 29.29 -22.32 17.56
CA ASP A 6 29.90 -21.84 16.30
C ASP A 6 28.93 -20.99 15.45
N LEU A 7 27.67 -20.90 15.84
CA LEU A 7 26.60 -20.18 15.14
C LEU A 7 26.62 -18.66 15.34
N LEU A 8 27.53 -18.12 16.16
CA LEU A 8 27.62 -16.67 16.48
C LEU A 8 28.80 -15.93 15.83
N ALA A 9 29.66 -16.62 15.08
CA ALA A 9 30.74 -15.98 14.30
C ALA A 9 30.20 -15.43 12.96
N VAL A 10 29.73 -14.18 12.97
CA VAL A 10 29.16 -13.50 11.78
C VAL A 10 30.25 -12.79 10.97
N PRO A 11 30.71 -13.39 9.85
CA PRO A 11 30.50 -12.70 8.58
C PRO A 11 29.92 -13.57 7.45
N GLU A 12 30.30 -14.85 7.35
CA GLU A 12 29.88 -15.73 6.24
C GLU A 12 28.46 -16.30 6.42
N GLY A 13 28.00 -16.40 7.67
CA GLY A 13 26.68 -16.95 7.99
C GLY A 13 25.52 -16.11 7.45
N SER A 14 25.57 -14.78 7.57
CA SER A 14 24.45 -13.90 7.22
C SER A 14 24.08 -13.99 5.74
N ALA A 15 25.07 -14.05 4.85
CA ALA A 15 24.84 -14.16 3.41
C ALA A 15 24.09 -15.47 3.04
N ARG A 16 24.49 -16.59 3.64
CA ARG A 16 23.84 -17.90 3.45
C ARG A 16 22.40 -17.88 3.93
N TRP A 17 22.12 -17.28 5.09
CA TRP A 17 20.76 -17.12 5.61
C TRP A 17 19.89 -16.19 4.74
N THR A 18 20.42 -15.07 4.24
CA THR A 18 19.66 -14.20 3.33
C THR A 18 19.33 -14.86 2.00
N LEU A 19 20.25 -15.63 1.42
CA LEU A 19 20.00 -16.40 0.19
C LEU A 19 18.97 -17.51 0.42
N ALA A 20 19.02 -18.19 1.58
CA ALA A 20 18.01 -19.16 1.97
C ALA A 20 16.61 -18.52 2.14
N LEU A 21 16.51 -17.39 2.85
CA LEU A 21 15.26 -16.64 3.03
C LEU A 21 14.68 -16.15 1.70
N LEU A 22 15.50 -15.61 0.80
CA LEU A 22 15.06 -15.17 -0.54
C LEU A 22 14.59 -16.35 -1.40
N THR A 23 15.31 -17.47 -1.37
CA THR A 23 14.93 -18.70 -2.09
C THR A 23 13.60 -19.25 -1.56
N LEU A 24 13.42 -19.25 -0.25
CA LEU A 24 12.19 -19.71 0.41
C LEU A 24 11.00 -18.77 0.13
N ALA A 25 11.25 -17.46 0.09
CA ALA A 25 10.26 -16.46 -0.33
C ALA A 25 9.80 -16.66 -1.78
N LEU A 26 10.73 -16.90 -2.71
CA LEU A 26 10.40 -17.16 -4.12
C LEU A 26 9.59 -18.45 -4.27
N LYS A 27 10.04 -19.55 -3.66
CA LYS A 27 9.34 -20.85 -3.69
C LYS A 27 7.94 -20.77 -3.07
N SER A 28 7.81 -20.18 -1.88
CA SER A 28 6.49 -19.96 -1.26
C SER A 28 5.60 -19.05 -2.12
N GLY A 29 6.17 -18.04 -2.77
CA GLY A 29 5.47 -17.19 -3.74
C GLY A 29 4.90 -17.99 -4.92
N VAL A 30 5.72 -18.81 -5.59
CA VAL A 30 5.28 -19.68 -6.71
C VAL A 30 4.16 -20.63 -6.28
N LEU A 31 4.32 -21.30 -5.13
CA LEU A 31 3.32 -22.22 -4.58
C LEU A 31 1.97 -21.52 -4.31
N LEU A 32 2.01 -20.35 -3.67
CA LEU A 32 0.80 -19.60 -3.32
C LEU A 32 0.14 -18.96 -4.55
N LEU A 33 0.93 -18.50 -5.53
CA LEU A 33 0.40 -18.04 -6.81
C LEU A 33 -0.31 -19.18 -7.56
N ALA A 34 0.30 -20.36 -7.63
CA ALA A 34 -0.33 -21.54 -8.23
C ALA A 34 -1.64 -21.92 -7.52
N ALA A 35 -1.70 -21.86 -6.18
CA ALA A 35 -2.93 -22.09 -5.43
C ALA A 35 -4.01 -21.02 -5.72
N LEU A 36 -3.63 -19.74 -5.85
CA LEU A 36 -4.54 -18.65 -6.22
C LEU A 36 -5.01 -18.70 -7.67
N LEU A 37 -4.24 -19.27 -8.59
CA LEU A 37 -4.65 -19.56 -9.97
C LEU A 37 -5.58 -20.78 -10.04
N LEU A 38 -5.27 -21.86 -9.32
CA LEU A 38 -6.15 -23.03 -9.17
C LEU A 38 -7.51 -22.64 -8.58
N MET A 39 -7.54 -21.68 -7.65
CA MET A 39 -8.77 -21.07 -7.13
C MET A 39 -9.65 -20.43 -8.20
N GLN A 40 -9.09 -19.99 -9.34
CA GLN A 40 -9.88 -19.46 -10.46
C GLN A 40 -10.53 -20.59 -11.27
N ALA A 41 -9.82 -21.69 -11.50
CA ALA A 41 -10.39 -22.90 -12.10
C ALA A 41 -11.46 -23.54 -11.20
N LEU A 42 -11.28 -23.48 -9.87
CA LEU A 42 -12.20 -24.00 -8.87
C LEU A 42 -13.37 -23.06 -8.52
N ARG A 43 -13.64 -21.99 -9.30
CA ARG A 43 -14.77 -21.06 -9.04
C ARG A 43 -16.12 -21.79 -8.88
N GLY A 44 -16.36 -22.83 -9.68
CA GLY A 44 -17.58 -23.68 -9.60
C GLY A 44 -17.54 -24.83 -8.57
N ALA A 45 -16.45 -25.00 -7.83
CA ALA A 45 -16.33 -26.00 -6.77
C ALA A 45 -16.89 -25.50 -5.43
N SER A 46 -17.14 -26.41 -4.48
CA SER A 46 -17.66 -26.07 -3.15
C SER A 46 -16.71 -25.18 -2.36
N ALA A 47 -17.24 -24.28 -1.51
CA ALA A 47 -16.40 -23.42 -0.68
C ALA A 47 -15.49 -24.24 0.25
N ALA A 48 -15.96 -25.41 0.70
CA ALA A 48 -15.17 -26.35 1.48
C ALA A 48 -13.89 -26.80 0.75
N LEU A 49 -13.98 -27.24 -0.51
CA LEU A 49 -12.78 -27.65 -1.28
C LEU A 49 -11.81 -26.48 -1.47
N ARG A 50 -12.35 -25.30 -1.77
CA ARG A 50 -11.57 -24.06 -1.95
C ARG A 50 -10.81 -23.70 -0.67
N HIS A 51 -11.49 -23.71 0.48
CA HIS A 51 -10.88 -23.53 1.80
C HIS A 51 -9.77 -24.57 2.09
N PHE A 52 -10.00 -25.85 1.76
CA PHE A 52 -9.01 -26.90 1.98
C PHE A 52 -7.75 -26.73 1.12
N VAL A 53 -7.90 -26.42 -0.17
CA VAL A 53 -6.76 -26.13 -1.07
C VAL A 53 -5.93 -24.96 -0.54
N LEU A 54 -6.57 -23.87 -0.10
CA LEU A 54 -5.87 -22.72 0.48
C LEU A 54 -5.21 -23.03 1.83
N SER A 55 -5.86 -23.82 2.68
CA SER A 55 -5.29 -24.28 3.97
C SER A 55 -4.04 -25.13 3.75
N LEU A 56 -4.12 -26.05 2.78
CA LEU A 56 -3.05 -26.95 2.40
C LEU A 56 -1.88 -26.20 1.77
N ALA A 57 -2.13 -25.22 0.89
CA ALA A 57 -1.08 -24.39 0.30
C ALA A 57 -0.31 -23.58 1.37
N LEU A 58 -1.00 -23.02 2.37
CA LEU A 58 -0.35 -22.34 3.50
C LEU A 58 0.41 -23.30 4.42
N ALA A 59 -0.12 -24.50 4.67
CA ALA A 59 0.55 -25.53 5.46
C ALA A 59 1.84 -26.02 4.77
N VAL A 60 1.78 -26.26 3.47
CA VAL A 60 2.95 -26.64 2.65
C VAL A 60 3.96 -25.49 2.59
N ALA A 61 3.53 -24.24 2.41
CA ALA A 61 4.42 -23.07 2.45
C ALA A 61 5.14 -22.93 3.82
N LEU A 62 4.45 -23.23 4.93
CA LEU A 62 5.03 -23.22 6.28
C LEU A 62 6.00 -24.40 6.52
N MET A 63 5.74 -25.57 5.93
CA MET A 63 6.60 -26.76 6.01
C MET A 63 7.76 -26.76 5.00
N LEU A 64 7.73 -25.86 4.01
CA LEU A 64 8.73 -25.73 2.95
C LEU A 64 10.20 -25.68 3.42
N PRO A 65 10.60 -24.97 4.51
CA PRO A 65 11.98 -25.02 4.99
C PRO A 65 12.37 -26.40 5.56
N VAL A 66 11.43 -27.12 6.17
CA VAL A 66 11.65 -28.50 6.66
C VAL A 66 11.79 -29.45 5.46
N LEU A 67 10.93 -29.32 4.45
CA LEU A 67 11.01 -30.10 3.21
C LEU A 67 12.35 -29.86 2.48
N ALA A 68 12.78 -28.60 2.37
CA ALA A 68 14.05 -28.25 1.73
C ALA A 68 15.30 -28.75 2.49
N ALA A 69 15.17 -29.11 3.77
CA ALA A 69 16.25 -29.70 4.57
C ALA A 69 16.32 -31.24 4.47
N VAL A 70 15.23 -31.90 4.05
CA VAL A 70 15.10 -33.37 4.02
C VAL A 70 15.12 -33.94 2.59
N VAL A 71 14.65 -33.16 1.60
CA VAL A 71 14.58 -33.60 0.20
C VAL A 71 15.95 -33.43 -0.49
N PRO A 72 16.42 -34.40 -1.31
CA PRO A 72 17.68 -34.28 -2.05
C PRO A 72 17.69 -33.05 -2.97
N LEU A 73 18.75 -32.25 -2.88
CA LEU A 73 18.89 -30.99 -3.61
C LEU A 73 19.15 -31.23 -5.10
N TRP A 74 18.16 -30.92 -5.93
CA TRP A 74 18.31 -30.88 -7.38
C TRP A 74 18.91 -29.52 -7.77
N ARG A 75 20.13 -29.56 -8.32
CA ARG A 75 20.88 -28.39 -8.78
C ARG A 75 20.55 -28.14 -10.25
N VAL A 76 19.77 -27.10 -10.53
CA VAL A 76 19.43 -26.71 -11.91
C VAL A 76 20.27 -25.49 -12.32
N PRO A 77 21.05 -25.56 -13.41
CA PRO A 77 21.79 -24.42 -13.92
C PRO A 77 20.81 -23.40 -14.53
N LEU A 78 20.80 -22.18 -13.97
CA LEU A 78 19.93 -21.08 -14.42
C LEU A 78 20.47 -20.34 -15.66
N VAL A 79 21.67 -20.68 -16.13
CA VAL A 79 22.28 -20.14 -17.35
C VAL A 79 22.36 -21.26 -18.38
N PRO A 80 21.84 -21.08 -19.61
CA PRO A 80 21.99 -22.06 -20.68
C PRO A 80 23.46 -22.30 -21.01
N ALA A 81 23.86 -23.57 -21.18
CA ALA A 81 25.22 -23.94 -21.61
C ALA A 81 25.64 -23.31 -22.97
N ALA A 82 24.68 -22.79 -23.74
CA ALA A 82 24.92 -22.01 -24.96
C ALA A 82 25.76 -20.73 -24.75
N LEU A 83 25.92 -20.23 -23.52
CA LEU A 83 26.83 -19.12 -23.20
C LEU A 83 28.20 -19.58 -22.65
N ALA A 84 28.48 -20.89 -22.63
CA ALA A 84 29.74 -21.45 -22.16
C ALA A 84 30.84 -21.80 -23.22
N PRO A 85 30.75 -21.50 -24.55
CA PRO A 85 31.70 -22.05 -25.53
C PRO A 85 33.11 -21.40 -25.56
N TYR A 86 33.50 -20.60 -24.56
CA TYR A 86 34.81 -19.91 -24.53
C TYR A 86 35.69 -20.19 -23.29
N VAL A 87 35.30 -21.10 -22.39
CA VAL A 87 36.11 -21.49 -21.19
C VAL A 87 36.50 -22.97 -21.23
N SER A 88 36.42 -23.61 -22.40
CA SER A 88 36.86 -25.01 -22.58
C SER A 88 37.37 -25.25 -24.00
N GLN A 89 38.50 -24.62 -24.33
CA GLN A 89 39.47 -25.33 -25.16
C GLN A 89 40.19 -26.32 -24.24
N PRO A 90 40.25 -27.62 -24.57
CA PRO A 90 41.26 -28.50 -23.99
C PRO A 90 42.63 -27.88 -24.28
N ALA A 91 43.59 -28.01 -23.36
CA ALA A 91 44.98 -27.72 -23.69
C ALA A 91 45.36 -28.50 -24.97
N PRO A 92 46.17 -27.93 -25.89
CA PRO A 92 46.65 -28.69 -27.03
C PRO A 92 47.31 -29.97 -26.51
N PRO A 93 47.05 -31.14 -27.12
CA PRO A 93 47.67 -32.38 -26.68
C PRO A 93 49.18 -32.18 -26.68
N ALA A 94 49.83 -32.57 -25.59
CA ALA A 94 51.29 -32.52 -25.49
C ALA A 94 51.86 -33.27 -26.70
N ALA A 95 52.56 -32.55 -27.58
CA ALA A 95 53.23 -33.17 -28.70
C ALA A 95 54.20 -34.21 -28.16
N GLU A 96 54.14 -35.43 -28.71
CA GLU A 96 55.06 -36.50 -28.36
C GLU A 96 56.49 -36.10 -28.74
N VAL A 97 57.22 -35.53 -27.80
CA VAL A 97 58.68 -35.43 -27.89
C VAL A 97 59.21 -36.83 -27.67
N GLY A 98 59.41 -37.54 -28.79
CA GLY A 98 59.79 -38.95 -28.80
C GLY A 98 61.06 -39.22 -28.00
N ALA A 99 61.02 -40.24 -27.16
CA ALA A 99 62.18 -40.77 -26.46
C ALA A 99 63.08 -41.53 -27.45
N ALA A 100 63.96 -40.81 -28.17
CA ALA A 100 64.93 -41.40 -29.09
C ALA A 100 66.18 -40.53 -29.31
N ALA A 101 67.00 -40.34 -28.26
CA ALA A 101 68.46 -40.20 -28.37
C ALA A 101 69.13 -40.14 -26.97
N LEU A 102 69.81 -41.22 -26.57
CA LEU A 102 70.97 -41.11 -25.69
C LEU A 102 72.11 -40.47 -26.52
N GLU A 103 72.96 -39.58 -26.01
CA GLU A 103 74.09 -39.84 -25.09
C GLU A 103 74.68 -38.49 -24.58
N PRO A 104 75.58 -38.47 -23.58
CA PRO A 104 75.73 -37.34 -22.66
C PRO A 104 76.84 -36.34 -23.00
N ARG A 105 76.78 -35.15 -22.37
CA ARG A 105 77.97 -34.31 -22.13
C ARG A 105 77.95 -33.64 -20.76
N ALA A 106 78.57 -34.30 -19.80
CA ALA A 106 79.05 -33.67 -18.58
C ALA A 106 80.26 -32.76 -18.91
N ALA A 107 80.00 -31.53 -19.36
CA ALA A 107 81.05 -30.56 -19.69
C ALA A 107 80.56 -29.10 -19.77
N LEU A 108 79.96 -28.55 -18.70
CA LEU A 108 79.96 -27.09 -18.48
C LEU A 108 79.68 -26.65 -17.02
N ALA A 109 80.16 -27.41 -16.02
CA ALA A 109 80.07 -27.03 -14.61
C ALA A 109 81.20 -26.07 -14.16
N GLU A 110 81.90 -25.42 -15.11
CA GLU A 110 83.21 -24.78 -14.89
C GLU A 110 83.23 -23.27 -15.21
N GLN A 111 82.08 -22.64 -15.43
CA GLN A 111 81.98 -21.19 -15.62
C GLN A 111 80.82 -20.58 -14.80
N THR A 112 81.06 -20.41 -13.49
CA THR A 112 80.76 -19.19 -12.69
C THR A 112 81.17 -19.46 -11.24
N ARG A 113 82.49 -19.46 -10.99
CA ARG A 113 83.08 -19.49 -9.64
C ARG A 113 84.28 -18.54 -9.60
N VAL A 114 84.01 -17.24 -9.49
CA VAL A 114 85.00 -16.21 -9.13
C VAL A 114 84.31 -15.17 -8.24
N HIS A 115 84.79 -15.09 -6.99
CA HIS A 115 84.93 -13.94 -6.06
C HIS A 115 84.13 -12.62 -6.31
N ALA A 116 83.70 -11.84 -5.30
CA ALA A 116 84.15 -11.79 -3.89
C ALA A 116 83.08 -11.23 -2.91
N GLU A 117 83.20 -11.70 -1.66
CA GLU A 117 83.19 -10.94 -0.38
C GLU A 117 81.97 -10.16 0.15
N LEU A 118 81.79 -10.30 1.47
CA LEU A 118 80.79 -9.69 2.33
C LEU A 118 81.28 -8.38 2.95
N PRO A 119 80.36 -7.54 3.44
CA PRO A 119 80.50 -6.96 4.77
C PRO A 119 79.51 -7.60 5.74
N ARG A 120 80.03 -8.01 6.90
CA ARG A 120 79.28 -8.61 8.00
C ARG A 120 78.56 -7.51 8.79
N VAL A 121 77.27 -7.32 8.59
CA VAL A 121 76.43 -6.49 9.46
C VAL A 121 75.90 -7.37 10.60
N GLU A 122 76.09 -6.91 11.84
CA GLU A 122 75.73 -7.64 13.04
C GLU A 122 74.22 -7.93 13.11
N GLN A 123 73.88 -9.12 13.60
CA GLN A 123 72.51 -9.46 13.98
C GLN A 123 72.11 -8.62 15.19
N ARG A 124 71.54 -7.44 14.95
CA ARG A 124 70.92 -6.65 16.01
C ARG A 124 69.69 -7.41 16.49
N GLU A 125 69.73 -7.86 17.74
CA GLU A 125 68.58 -8.49 18.39
C GLU A 125 67.36 -7.58 18.27
N VAL A 126 66.36 -8.05 17.51
CA VAL A 126 65.07 -7.39 17.42
C VAL A 126 64.34 -7.69 18.71
N PHE A 127 64.47 -6.76 19.67
CA PHE A 127 63.61 -6.73 20.85
C PHE A 127 62.14 -6.88 20.39
N PRO A 128 61.35 -7.76 21.01
CA PRO A 128 59.94 -7.84 20.70
C PRO A 128 59.32 -6.48 21.03
N ALA A 129 58.85 -5.78 20.00
CA ALA A 129 58.05 -4.58 20.20
C ALA A 129 56.87 -4.94 21.11
N PRO A 130 56.55 -4.10 22.12
CA PRO A 130 55.46 -4.41 23.03
C PRO A 130 54.20 -4.63 22.20
N ALA A 131 53.44 -5.67 22.53
CA ALA A 131 52.15 -5.93 21.92
C ALA A 131 51.23 -4.74 22.25
N ALA A 132 51.19 -3.76 21.35
CA ALA A 132 50.21 -2.70 21.38
C ALA A 132 48.86 -3.38 21.21
N GLU A 133 48.10 -3.48 22.31
CA GLU A 133 46.69 -3.84 22.28
C GLU A 133 45.97 -2.79 21.44
N ILE A 134 45.89 -3.01 20.13
CA ILE A 134 44.85 -2.45 19.30
C ILE A 134 43.57 -3.20 19.67
N ALA A 135 43.06 -2.89 20.87
CA ALA A 135 41.74 -3.26 21.36
C ALA A 135 40.65 -2.45 20.63
N GLY A 136 40.81 -2.28 19.32
CA GLY A 136 39.73 -1.97 18.40
C GLY A 136 39.15 -3.29 17.92
N ALA A 137 38.24 -3.87 18.71
CA ALA A 137 37.36 -4.91 18.18
C ALA A 137 36.81 -4.41 16.83
N PRO A 138 36.88 -5.20 15.73
CA PRO A 138 36.44 -4.72 14.44
C PRO A 138 34.97 -4.32 14.58
N ALA A 139 34.70 -3.01 14.55
CA ALA A 139 33.37 -2.46 14.69
C ALA A 139 32.53 -3.19 13.65
N ALA A 140 31.64 -4.06 14.11
CA ALA A 140 31.01 -5.06 13.26
C ALA A 140 30.23 -4.30 12.20
N ARG A 141 30.81 -4.18 10.99
CA ARG A 141 30.19 -3.47 9.89
C ARG A 141 28.98 -4.31 9.52
N THR A 142 27.83 -3.96 10.11
CA THR A 142 26.59 -4.71 9.97
C THR A 142 26.27 -4.76 8.50
N SER A 143 26.62 -5.89 7.86
CA SER A 143 26.38 -6.05 6.44
C SER A 143 24.89 -5.84 6.19
N TRP A 144 24.52 -5.22 5.08
CA TRP A 144 23.10 -5.02 4.74
C TRP A 144 22.31 -6.34 4.83
N LEU A 145 22.97 -7.46 4.54
CA LEU A 145 22.44 -8.83 4.71
C LEU A 145 22.16 -9.19 6.18
N GLY A 146 23.04 -8.83 7.11
CA GLY A 146 22.80 -8.96 8.56
C GLY A 146 21.63 -8.10 9.02
N LEU A 147 21.55 -6.83 8.57
CA LEU A 147 20.43 -5.94 8.87
C LEU A 147 19.09 -6.51 8.37
N MET A 148 19.07 -7.11 7.17
CA MET A 148 17.88 -7.79 6.63
C MET A 148 17.45 -8.99 7.49
N LEU A 149 18.38 -9.77 8.04
CA LEU A 149 18.06 -10.88 8.95
C LEU A 149 17.46 -10.37 10.27
N TYR A 150 18.03 -9.32 10.86
CA TYR A 150 17.47 -8.70 12.08
C TYR A 150 16.08 -8.10 11.82
N LEU A 151 15.87 -7.43 10.68
CA LEU A 151 14.56 -6.90 10.29
C LEU A 151 13.53 -8.03 10.10
N TRP A 152 13.93 -9.15 9.48
CA TRP A 152 13.07 -10.33 9.34
C TRP A 152 12.68 -10.92 10.70
N LEU A 153 13.66 -11.12 11.60
CA LEU A 153 13.45 -11.61 12.96
C LEU A 153 12.54 -10.69 13.77
N ALA A 154 12.73 -9.37 13.68
CA ALA A 154 11.90 -8.38 14.36
C ALA A 154 10.44 -8.42 13.88
N GLY A 155 10.21 -8.48 12.55
CA GLY A 155 8.87 -8.58 11.99
C GLY A 155 8.17 -9.90 12.34
N ALA A 156 8.88 -11.02 12.25
CA ALA A 156 8.36 -12.34 12.64
C ALA A 156 8.04 -12.40 14.15
N GLY A 157 8.98 -11.93 14.99
CA GLY A 157 8.83 -11.87 16.45
C GLY A 157 7.65 -11.00 16.89
N LEU A 158 7.45 -9.83 16.27
CA LEU A 158 6.30 -8.94 16.55
C LEU A 158 4.96 -9.62 16.24
N LEU A 159 4.86 -10.34 15.13
CA LEU A 159 3.63 -11.05 14.75
C LEU A 159 3.38 -12.30 15.60
N LEU A 160 4.42 -13.05 15.96
CA LEU A 160 4.32 -14.16 16.91
C LEU A 160 3.92 -13.66 18.31
N LEU A 161 4.48 -12.55 18.79
CA LEU A 161 4.10 -11.92 20.05
C LEU A 161 2.63 -11.48 20.02
N ARG A 162 2.19 -10.83 18.93
CA ARG A 162 0.78 -10.45 18.73
C ARG A 162 -0.15 -11.67 18.76
N LEU A 163 0.23 -12.78 18.12
CA LEU A 163 -0.51 -14.03 18.13
C LEU A 163 -0.54 -14.64 19.54
N ALA A 164 0.59 -14.66 20.25
CA ALA A 164 0.70 -15.17 21.62
C ALA A 164 -0.14 -14.35 22.60
N VAL A 165 -0.08 -13.01 22.53
CA VAL A 165 -0.92 -12.12 23.35
C VAL A 165 -2.41 -12.33 23.05
N GLY A 166 -2.80 -12.49 21.78
CA GLY A 166 -4.19 -12.84 21.42
C GLY A 166 -4.63 -14.19 22.01
N MET A 167 -3.77 -15.20 21.90
CA MET A 167 -3.98 -16.54 22.46
C MET A 167 -4.08 -16.52 23.99
N LEU A 168 -3.27 -15.72 24.68
CA LEU A 168 -3.32 -15.55 26.13
C LEU A 168 -4.58 -14.79 26.56
N ARG A 169 -4.99 -13.73 25.84
CA ARG A 169 -6.25 -13.00 26.11
C ARG A 169 -7.47 -13.90 25.96
N LEU A 170 -7.55 -14.71 24.89
CA LEU A 170 -8.66 -15.65 24.69
C LEU A 170 -8.65 -16.80 25.71
N ARG A 171 -7.47 -17.27 26.15
CA ARG A 171 -7.36 -18.21 27.29
C ARG A 171 -7.80 -17.58 28.62
N ALA A 172 -7.46 -16.32 28.86
CA ALA A 172 -7.89 -15.59 30.06
C ALA A 172 -9.41 -15.37 30.05
N LEU A 173 -9.99 -15.04 28.89
CA LEU A 173 -11.45 -14.93 28.71
C LEU A 173 -12.14 -16.28 28.97
N ALA A 174 -11.68 -17.36 28.33
CA ALA A 174 -12.24 -18.70 28.51
C ALA A 174 -12.06 -19.27 29.94
N ARG A 175 -11.12 -18.76 30.74
CA ARG A 175 -10.97 -19.08 32.18
C ARG A 175 -11.89 -18.27 33.09
N ARG A 176 -12.42 -17.14 32.61
CA ARG A 176 -13.40 -16.30 33.32
C ARG A 176 -14.83 -16.58 32.87
N ALA A 177 -15.01 -17.26 31.74
CA ALA A 177 -16.29 -17.69 31.21
C ALA A 177 -16.84 -18.87 32.04
N GLU A 178 -18.14 -18.85 32.28
CA GLU A 178 -18.83 -19.89 33.07
C GLU A 178 -19.28 -21.04 32.17
N PRO A 179 -19.21 -22.31 32.60
CA PRO A 179 -19.75 -23.42 31.82
C PRO A 179 -21.28 -23.35 31.74
N ILE A 180 -21.85 -23.51 30.55
CA ILE A 180 -23.31 -23.59 30.39
C ILE A 180 -23.77 -24.99 30.77
N THR A 181 -24.59 -25.06 31.84
CA THR A 181 -25.20 -26.29 32.36
C THR A 181 -26.73 -26.34 32.17
N ASP A 182 -27.31 -25.40 31.42
CA ASP A 182 -28.73 -25.42 31.04
C ASP A 182 -29.02 -26.64 30.17
N GLU A 183 -29.96 -27.48 30.61
CA GLU A 183 -30.41 -28.69 29.92
C GLU A 183 -30.81 -28.40 28.47
N ARG A 184 -31.46 -27.24 28.20
CA ARG A 184 -31.89 -26.85 26.85
C ARG A 184 -30.70 -26.67 25.90
N TRP A 185 -29.63 -26.04 26.38
CA TRP A 185 -28.40 -25.87 25.62
C TRP A 185 -27.62 -27.18 25.48
N MET A 186 -27.62 -28.02 26.52
CA MET A 186 -26.96 -29.33 26.49
C MET A 186 -27.65 -30.30 25.52
N GLU A 187 -28.97 -30.36 25.53
CA GLU A 187 -29.79 -31.20 24.64
C GLU A 187 -29.63 -30.74 23.18
N LEU A 188 -29.79 -29.44 22.92
CA LEU A 188 -29.58 -28.85 21.59
C LEU A 188 -28.15 -29.13 21.07
N ALA A 189 -27.14 -28.96 21.92
CA ALA A 189 -25.76 -29.25 21.56
C ALA A 189 -25.53 -30.74 21.28
N TRP A 190 -26.20 -31.64 22.00
CA TRP A 190 -26.13 -33.08 21.78
C TRP A 190 -26.81 -33.47 20.45
N ARG A 191 -28.05 -33.04 20.25
CA ARG A 191 -28.86 -33.23 19.03
C ARG A 191 -28.11 -32.75 17.77
N LEU A 192 -27.48 -31.57 17.85
CA LEU A 192 -26.67 -31.03 16.75
C LEU A 192 -25.31 -31.71 16.58
N LYS A 193 -24.66 -32.18 17.66
CA LYS A 193 -23.42 -32.99 17.55
C LYS A 193 -23.69 -34.32 16.85
N GLU A 194 -24.81 -34.97 17.16
CA GLU A 194 -25.23 -36.22 16.52
C GLU A 194 -25.53 -36.00 15.02
N ARG A 195 -26.37 -35.02 14.67
CA ARG A 195 -26.63 -34.58 13.28
C ARG A 195 -25.37 -34.17 12.50
N LEU A 196 -24.32 -33.73 13.20
CA LEU A 196 -23.01 -33.40 12.64
C LEU A 196 -21.96 -34.52 12.76
N GLU A 197 -22.30 -35.72 13.26
CA GLU A 197 -21.35 -36.84 13.46
C GLU A 197 -20.11 -36.45 14.30
N LEU A 198 -20.27 -35.52 15.25
CA LEU A 198 -19.19 -34.99 16.08
C LEU A 198 -18.90 -35.87 17.29
N THR A 199 -17.91 -36.76 17.14
CA THR A 199 -17.44 -37.67 18.20
C THR A 199 -16.62 -37.03 19.32
N ARG A 200 -16.39 -35.71 19.28
CA ARG A 200 -15.55 -35.00 20.26
C ARG A 200 -16.40 -34.15 21.21
N PRO A 201 -16.07 -34.12 22.52
CA PRO A 201 -16.71 -33.19 23.43
C PRO A 201 -16.36 -31.75 23.04
N VAL A 202 -17.38 -30.93 22.89
CA VAL A 202 -17.28 -29.47 22.69
C VAL A 202 -18.03 -28.82 23.84
N PRO A 203 -17.34 -28.25 24.84
CA PRO A 203 -17.97 -27.51 25.92
C PRO A 203 -18.46 -26.14 25.43
N LEU A 204 -19.58 -25.70 25.98
CA LEU A 204 -20.16 -24.36 25.79
C LEU A 204 -19.85 -23.53 27.03
N LEU A 205 -19.28 -22.34 26.87
CA LEU A 205 -19.06 -21.39 27.96
C LEU A 205 -19.79 -20.06 27.68
N ARG A 206 -20.40 -19.49 28.73
CA ARG A 206 -21.06 -18.19 28.77
C ARG A 206 -20.06 -17.10 29.14
N CYS A 207 -20.13 -15.96 28.47
CA CYS A 207 -19.27 -14.82 28.74
C CYS A 207 -20.08 -13.51 28.85
N ASP A 208 -19.88 -12.75 29.92
CA ASP A 208 -20.58 -11.47 30.19
C ASP A 208 -20.06 -10.27 29.38
N VAL A 209 -19.18 -10.51 28.42
CA VAL A 209 -18.63 -9.46 27.54
C VAL A 209 -19.42 -9.46 26.24
N GLU A 210 -19.57 -8.30 25.59
CA GLU A 210 -20.12 -8.18 24.22
C GLU A 210 -19.22 -8.89 23.19
N VAL A 211 -19.32 -10.23 23.10
CA VAL A 211 -18.57 -11.07 22.18
C VAL A 211 -19.55 -11.76 21.24
N VAL A 212 -19.32 -11.63 19.93
CA VAL A 212 -19.97 -12.47 18.92
C VAL A 212 -19.62 -13.94 19.22
N PRO A 213 -20.53 -14.93 19.03
CA PRO A 213 -20.21 -16.35 19.11
C PRO A 213 -18.86 -16.69 18.49
N LEU A 214 -18.06 -17.49 19.20
CA LEU A 214 -16.68 -17.77 18.81
C LEU A 214 -16.25 -19.19 19.19
N VAL A 215 -15.90 -19.99 18.19
CA VAL A 215 -15.04 -21.17 18.38
C VAL A 215 -13.59 -20.76 18.67
N TRP A 216 -13.05 -21.27 19.77
CA TRP A 216 -11.65 -21.10 20.16
C TRP A 216 -10.95 -22.45 20.42
N GLY A 217 -9.66 -22.55 20.07
CA GLY A 217 -8.81 -23.71 20.34
C GLY A 217 -8.66 -24.68 19.16
N ALA A 218 -7.42 -24.82 18.66
CA ALA A 218 -7.11 -25.65 17.48
C ALA A 218 -7.21 -27.17 17.72
N PHE A 219 -6.92 -27.63 18.95
CA PHE A 219 -6.88 -29.06 19.30
C PHE A 219 -7.96 -29.48 20.30
N ARG A 220 -8.34 -28.58 21.22
CA ARG A 220 -9.47 -28.70 22.15
C ARG A 220 -10.40 -27.51 21.89
N PRO A 221 -11.39 -27.66 20.98
CA PRO A 221 -12.30 -26.59 20.62
C PRO A 221 -13.30 -26.33 21.75
N VAL A 222 -13.55 -25.06 22.02
CA VAL A 222 -14.51 -24.53 22.99
C VAL A 222 -15.37 -23.50 22.28
N ILE A 223 -16.68 -23.49 22.50
CA ILE A 223 -17.58 -22.46 21.96
C ILE A 223 -17.86 -21.45 23.08
N LEU A 224 -17.57 -20.18 22.80
CA LEU A 224 -17.93 -19.06 23.68
C LEU A 224 -19.24 -18.43 23.15
N LEU A 225 -20.22 -18.28 24.03
CA LEU A 225 -21.50 -17.60 23.76
C LEU A 225 -21.62 -16.34 24.64
N PRO A 226 -22.20 -15.24 24.12
CA PRO A 226 -22.50 -14.05 24.92
C PRO A 226 -23.61 -14.34 25.93
N ALA A 227 -23.64 -13.62 27.05
CA ALA A 227 -24.75 -13.67 28.01
C ALA A 227 -26.13 -13.42 27.34
N ALA A 228 -26.20 -12.51 26.36
CA ALA A 228 -27.41 -12.25 25.57
C ALA A 228 -27.91 -13.44 24.72
N ALA A 229 -27.20 -14.57 24.69
CA ALA A 229 -27.68 -15.80 24.04
C ALA A 229 -28.83 -16.48 24.80
N GLU A 230 -29.03 -16.17 26.08
CA GLU A 230 -30.16 -16.67 26.87
C GLU A 230 -31.50 -16.11 26.37
N GLU A 231 -31.52 -14.90 25.82
CA GLU A 231 -32.72 -14.25 25.27
C GLU A 231 -33.06 -14.72 23.84
N TRP A 232 -32.25 -15.58 23.22
CA TRP A 232 -32.50 -16.03 21.86
C TRP A 232 -33.60 -17.10 21.79
N THR A 233 -34.43 -17.02 20.75
CA THR A 233 -35.42 -18.04 20.40
C THR A 233 -34.74 -19.37 20.05
N GLU A 234 -35.47 -20.48 20.15
CA GLU A 234 -34.90 -21.83 19.95
C GLU A 234 -34.28 -21.99 18.55
N GLU A 235 -34.95 -21.48 17.52
CA GLU A 235 -34.50 -21.51 16.12
C GLU A 235 -33.18 -20.74 15.96
N ARG A 236 -33.08 -19.57 16.60
CA ARG A 236 -31.86 -18.75 16.59
C ARG A 236 -30.71 -19.43 17.34
N ARG A 237 -31.00 -20.12 18.45
CA ARG A 237 -29.99 -20.93 19.18
C ARG A 237 -29.51 -22.10 18.31
N GLU A 238 -30.41 -22.82 17.65
CA GLU A 238 -30.08 -23.94 16.77
C GLU A 238 -29.16 -23.46 15.63
N VAL A 239 -29.58 -22.43 14.89
CA VAL A 239 -28.87 -21.90 13.74
C VAL A 239 -27.45 -21.42 14.10
N VAL A 240 -27.31 -20.68 15.20
CA VAL A 240 -25.99 -20.21 15.65
C VAL A 240 -25.11 -21.37 16.08
N LEU A 241 -25.63 -22.30 16.88
CA LEU A 241 -24.84 -23.41 17.40
C LEU A 241 -24.44 -24.39 16.29
N LEU A 242 -25.29 -24.59 15.28
CA LEU A 242 -24.99 -25.34 14.06
C LEU A 242 -23.87 -24.68 13.25
N HIS A 243 -23.84 -23.34 13.17
CA HIS A 243 -22.74 -22.59 12.54
C HIS A 243 -21.40 -22.76 13.30
N GLU A 244 -21.39 -22.55 14.62
CA GLU A 244 -20.18 -22.70 15.43
C GLU A 244 -19.68 -24.16 15.45
N LEU A 245 -20.57 -25.15 15.58
CA LEU A 245 -20.18 -26.56 15.48
C LEU A 245 -19.65 -26.94 14.08
N SER A 246 -20.05 -26.24 13.01
CA SER A 246 -19.50 -26.42 11.67
C SER A 246 -18.04 -25.97 11.57
N HIS A 247 -17.66 -24.87 12.23
CA HIS A 247 -16.24 -24.48 12.38
C HIS A 247 -15.43 -25.55 13.14
N VAL A 248 -16.03 -26.19 14.16
CA VAL A 248 -15.40 -27.29 14.91
C VAL A 248 -15.20 -28.53 14.02
N LYS A 249 -16.25 -28.98 13.31
CA LYS A 249 -16.21 -30.15 12.41
C LYS A 249 -15.12 -29.99 11.34
N ARG A 250 -15.00 -28.78 10.79
CA ARG A 250 -14.03 -28.44 9.73
C ARG A 250 -12.61 -28.11 10.25
N ARG A 251 -12.41 -28.03 11.57
CA ARG A 251 -11.14 -27.65 12.23
C ARG A 251 -10.61 -26.28 11.81
N ASP A 252 -11.51 -25.34 11.55
CA ASP A 252 -11.15 -23.99 11.09
C ASP A 252 -10.20 -23.21 12.03
N PRO A 253 -10.24 -23.37 13.38
CA PRO A 253 -9.24 -22.77 14.26
C PRO A 253 -7.79 -23.26 14.00
N LEU A 254 -7.61 -24.49 13.49
CA LEU A 254 -6.29 -25.00 13.09
C LEU A 254 -5.84 -24.38 11.76
N ALA A 255 -6.72 -24.28 10.77
CA ALA A 255 -6.41 -23.60 9.51
C ALA A 255 -6.07 -22.12 9.74
N HIS A 256 -6.78 -21.46 10.66
CA HIS A 256 -6.46 -20.10 11.09
C HIS A 256 -5.07 -20.00 11.76
N LEU A 257 -4.73 -20.93 12.67
CA LEU A 257 -3.42 -20.96 13.31
C LEU A 257 -2.29 -21.14 12.28
N ILE A 258 -2.44 -22.06 11.32
CA ILE A 258 -1.48 -22.27 10.23
C ILE A 258 -1.28 -20.98 9.43
N ALA A 259 -2.38 -20.28 9.08
CA ALA A 259 -2.30 -19.01 8.36
C ALA A 259 -1.56 -17.92 9.15
N GLN A 260 -1.78 -17.82 10.46
CA GLN A 260 -1.09 -16.84 11.32
C GLN A 260 0.41 -17.15 11.48
N LEU A 261 0.79 -18.42 11.60
CA LEU A 261 2.20 -18.84 11.63
C LEU A 261 2.89 -18.57 10.29
N CYS A 262 2.19 -18.82 9.17
CA CYS A 262 2.67 -18.51 7.83
C CYS A 262 2.82 -16.99 7.62
N HIS A 263 1.90 -16.17 8.15
CA HIS A 263 2.04 -14.71 8.20
C HIS A 263 3.25 -14.25 8.98
N ALA A 264 3.56 -14.87 10.13
CA ALA A 264 4.75 -14.49 10.88
C ALA A 264 6.05 -14.84 10.13
N ALA A 265 6.14 -16.03 9.55
CA ALA A 265 7.33 -16.47 8.80
C ALA A 265 7.59 -15.67 7.51
N TYR A 266 6.52 -15.31 6.81
CA TYR A 266 6.56 -14.68 5.48
C TYR A 266 5.84 -13.34 5.46
N TRP A 267 6.00 -12.53 6.51
CA TRP A 267 5.26 -11.27 6.71
C TRP A 267 5.41 -10.25 5.59
N PHE A 268 6.53 -10.32 4.87
CA PHE A 268 6.88 -9.47 3.73
C PHE A 268 6.29 -9.98 2.38
N ASN A 269 5.73 -11.20 2.32
CA ASN A 269 5.22 -11.80 1.08
C ASN A 269 3.71 -11.50 0.90
N PRO A 270 3.32 -10.63 -0.07
CA PRO A 270 1.92 -10.22 -0.26
C PRO A 270 0.98 -11.38 -0.61
N LEU A 271 1.47 -12.45 -1.24
CA LEU A 271 0.65 -13.61 -1.62
C LEU A 271 0.15 -14.38 -0.39
N VAL A 272 0.85 -14.33 0.74
CA VAL A 272 0.42 -14.93 2.02
C VAL A 272 -0.73 -14.11 2.63
N TRP A 273 -0.67 -12.77 2.53
CA TRP A 273 -1.75 -11.88 2.96
C TRP A 273 -3.02 -12.09 2.12
N ILE A 274 -2.89 -12.16 0.80
CA ILE A 274 -3.98 -12.43 -0.14
C ILE A 274 -4.57 -13.82 0.11
N THR A 275 -3.73 -14.86 0.19
CA THR A 275 -4.17 -16.25 0.41
C THR A 275 -4.90 -16.40 1.74
N ALA A 276 -4.37 -15.85 2.83
CA ALA A 276 -5.03 -15.93 4.13
C ALA A 276 -6.30 -15.06 4.22
N ARG A 277 -6.38 -13.94 3.49
CA ARG A 277 -7.64 -13.19 3.32
C ARG A 277 -8.67 -14.07 2.62
N ARG A 278 -8.31 -14.68 1.49
CA ARG A 278 -9.22 -15.55 0.75
C ARG A 278 -9.62 -16.79 1.54
N LEU A 279 -8.71 -17.38 2.30
CA LEU A 279 -9.01 -18.47 3.23
C LEU A 279 -10.11 -18.08 4.23
N ARG A 280 -10.05 -16.86 4.82
CA ARG A 280 -11.11 -16.38 5.72
C ARG A 280 -12.44 -16.20 4.99
N GLU A 281 -12.44 -15.65 3.77
CA GLU A 281 -13.68 -15.50 2.98
C GLU A 281 -14.31 -16.86 2.60
N GLU A 282 -13.50 -17.84 2.20
CA GLU A 282 -13.99 -19.20 1.90
C GLU A 282 -14.37 -19.98 3.18
N ARG A 283 -13.78 -19.65 4.34
CA ARG A 283 -14.12 -20.26 5.65
C ARG A 283 -15.58 -20.01 6.00
N GLU A 284 -16.01 -18.75 5.95
CA GLU A 284 -17.39 -18.37 6.27
C GLU A 284 -18.37 -19.06 5.31
N ARG A 285 -18.12 -18.95 4.00
CA ARG A 285 -18.94 -19.59 2.96
C ARG A 285 -19.03 -21.10 3.14
N ALA A 286 -17.94 -21.76 3.55
CA ALA A 286 -17.92 -23.21 3.78
C ALA A 286 -18.62 -23.64 5.08
N CYS A 287 -18.81 -22.74 6.05
CA CYS A 287 -19.72 -22.97 7.19
C CYS A 287 -21.17 -22.69 6.80
N ASP A 288 -21.44 -21.60 6.08
CA ASP A 288 -22.78 -21.28 5.55
C ASP A 288 -23.31 -22.43 4.66
N ASP A 289 -22.50 -22.94 3.73
CA ASP A 289 -22.78 -24.14 2.91
C ASP A 289 -23.14 -25.35 3.79
N HIS A 290 -22.47 -25.53 4.94
CA HIS A 290 -22.63 -26.70 5.82
C HIS A 290 -23.90 -26.62 6.67
N VAL A 291 -24.26 -25.43 7.15
CA VAL A 291 -25.54 -25.17 7.84
C VAL A 291 -26.72 -25.47 6.90
N ILE A 292 -26.67 -24.95 5.67
CA ILE A 292 -27.72 -25.19 4.68
C ILE A 292 -27.77 -26.66 4.25
N ALA A 293 -26.62 -27.29 4.02
CA ALA A 293 -26.56 -28.71 3.67
C ALA A 293 -27.04 -29.64 4.81
N ALA A 294 -27.06 -29.17 6.06
CA ALA A 294 -27.63 -29.89 7.19
C ALA A 294 -29.17 -29.78 7.27
N GLY A 295 -29.81 -28.92 6.46
CA GLY A 295 -31.27 -28.84 6.30
C GLY A 295 -31.95 -27.51 6.64
N THR A 296 -31.21 -26.45 6.98
CA THR A 296 -31.80 -25.12 7.27
C THR A 296 -32.17 -24.38 5.99
N ASP A 297 -33.33 -23.72 5.95
CA ASP A 297 -33.73 -22.89 4.80
C ASP A 297 -32.77 -21.69 4.59
N PRO A 298 -32.33 -21.39 3.36
CA PRO A 298 -31.37 -20.30 3.11
C PRO A 298 -31.89 -18.90 3.45
N ALA A 299 -33.18 -18.62 3.28
CA ALA A 299 -33.76 -17.30 3.53
C ALA A 299 -33.99 -17.09 5.03
N GLU A 300 -34.47 -18.11 5.74
CA GLU A 300 -34.56 -18.14 7.20
C GLU A 300 -33.18 -17.99 7.85
N TYR A 301 -32.18 -18.73 7.36
CA TYR A 301 -30.79 -18.63 7.81
C TYR A 301 -30.22 -17.21 7.63
N ALA A 302 -30.41 -16.61 6.45
CA ALA A 302 -29.98 -15.24 6.18
C ALA A 302 -30.65 -14.21 7.10
N ASN A 303 -31.95 -14.40 7.42
CA ASN A 303 -32.68 -13.55 8.35
C ASN A 303 -32.13 -13.65 9.78
N HIS A 304 -31.85 -14.87 10.28
CA HIS A 304 -31.21 -15.03 11.60
C HIS A 304 -29.82 -14.38 11.64
N LEU A 305 -28.97 -14.57 10.63
CA LEU A 305 -27.67 -13.89 10.54
C LEU A 305 -27.80 -12.36 10.55
N LEU A 306 -28.80 -11.81 9.86
CA LEU A 306 -29.08 -10.37 9.86
C LEU A 306 -29.54 -9.86 11.24
N GLN A 307 -30.40 -10.61 11.94
CA GLN A 307 -30.81 -10.27 13.31
C GLN A 307 -29.64 -10.31 14.29
N ILE A 308 -28.73 -11.28 14.15
CA ILE A 308 -27.51 -11.41 14.95
C ILE A 308 -26.60 -10.19 14.75
N VAL A 309 -26.32 -9.83 13.50
CA VAL A 309 -25.51 -8.63 13.18
C VAL A 309 -26.18 -7.34 13.68
N ARG A 310 -27.51 -7.22 13.58
CA ARG A 310 -28.26 -6.09 14.14
C ARG A 310 -28.16 -6.00 15.66
N SER A 311 -28.24 -7.12 16.38
CA SER A 311 -28.10 -7.14 17.86
C SER A 311 -26.68 -6.80 18.36
N PHE A 312 -25.66 -6.85 17.50
CA PHE A 312 -24.28 -6.43 17.83
C PHE A 312 -23.92 -5.04 17.29
N GLY A 313 -24.86 -4.32 16.66
CA GLY A 313 -24.59 -3.08 15.92
C GLY A 313 -24.36 -1.82 16.75
N THR A 314 -24.45 -1.90 18.09
CA THR A 314 -24.48 -0.75 19.02
C THR A 314 -23.17 -0.51 19.79
N GLY A 315 -22.21 -1.43 19.74
CA GLY A 315 -20.97 -1.37 20.53
C GLY A 315 -19.97 -0.28 20.07
N LYS A 316 -19.50 0.56 21.01
CA LYS A 316 -18.71 1.80 20.80
C LYS A 316 -17.26 1.61 20.26
N ALA A 317 -16.87 0.46 19.71
CA ALA A 317 -15.44 0.08 19.54
C ALA A 317 -15.02 -0.58 18.20
N ALA A 318 -15.56 -0.14 17.06
CA ALA A 318 -15.08 -0.59 15.74
C ALA A 318 -14.56 0.59 14.88
N SER A 319 -13.29 0.52 14.45
CA SER A 319 -12.73 1.44 13.46
C SER A 319 -13.55 1.44 12.16
N PRO A 320 -13.80 2.59 11.50
CA PRO A 320 -14.62 2.67 10.28
C PRO A 320 -14.17 1.71 9.17
N ALA A 321 -12.86 1.55 8.99
CA ALA A 321 -12.31 0.60 8.01
C ALA A 321 -12.62 -0.87 8.37
N LEU A 322 -12.64 -1.21 9.66
CA LEU A 322 -13.02 -2.55 10.14
C LEU A 322 -14.53 -2.78 10.03
N ALA A 323 -15.34 -1.73 10.25
CA ALA A 323 -16.79 -1.78 10.06
C ALA A 323 -17.16 -1.97 8.57
N MET A 324 -16.53 -1.23 7.65
CA MET A 324 -16.72 -1.41 6.20
C MET A 324 -16.23 -2.78 5.72
N ALA A 325 -15.09 -3.27 6.20
CA ALA A 325 -14.58 -4.59 5.87
C ALA A 325 -15.49 -5.72 6.39
N ARG A 326 -16.12 -5.56 7.57
CA ARG A 326 -17.14 -6.49 8.08
C ARG A 326 -18.43 -6.43 7.28
N ARG A 327 -18.88 -5.23 6.87
CA ARG A 327 -20.12 -5.04 6.10
C ARG A 327 -20.05 -5.70 4.71
N SER A 328 -18.96 -5.52 3.98
CA SER A 328 -18.78 -6.17 2.67
C SER A 328 -18.57 -7.69 2.75
N GLN A 329 -17.97 -8.19 3.84
CA GLN A 329 -17.90 -9.63 4.12
C GLN A 329 -19.29 -10.22 4.42
N PHE A 330 -20.14 -9.51 5.17
CA PHE A 330 -21.51 -9.93 5.46
C PHE A 330 -22.40 -9.93 4.22
N GLU A 331 -22.35 -8.86 3.42
CA GLU A 331 -23.09 -8.76 2.15
C GLU A 331 -22.70 -9.90 1.17
N GLY A 332 -21.39 -10.17 1.04
CA GLY A 332 -20.88 -11.28 0.24
C GLY A 332 -21.21 -12.69 0.76
N ARG A 333 -21.56 -12.84 2.05
CA ARG A 333 -22.14 -14.09 2.59
C ARG A 333 -23.62 -14.20 2.25
N MET A 334 -24.38 -13.13 2.46
CA MET A 334 -25.82 -13.12 2.20
C MET A 334 -26.16 -13.38 0.73
N LEU A 335 -25.41 -12.80 -0.21
CA LEU A 335 -25.54 -13.10 -1.64
C LEU A 335 -25.23 -14.57 -1.96
N ALA A 336 -24.21 -15.17 -1.35
CA ALA A 336 -23.82 -16.57 -1.58
C ALA A 336 -24.82 -17.58 -1.00
N ILE A 337 -25.44 -17.27 0.15
CA ILE A 337 -26.49 -18.08 0.77
C ILE A 337 -27.74 -18.15 -0.14
N LEU A 338 -28.13 -17.02 -0.71
CA LEU A 338 -29.30 -16.89 -1.57
C LEU A 338 -29.07 -17.38 -3.02
N GLU A 339 -27.84 -17.70 -3.42
CA GLU A 339 -27.52 -18.13 -4.78
C GLU A 339 -27.88 -19.63 -5.03
N PRO A 340 -28.86 -19.96 -5.89
CA PRO A 340 -29.38 -21.34 -6.00
C PRO A 340 -28.45 -22.36 -6.68
N ARG A 341 -27.32 -21.93 -7.26
CA ARG A 341 -26.49 -22.74 -8.18
C ARG A 341 -25.17 -23.25 -7.61
N THR A 342 -24.91 -23.05 -6.32
CA THR A 342 -23.66 -23.48 -5.67
C THR A 342 -23.65 -24.96 -5.28
N ARG A 343 -22.53 -25.66 -5.51
CA ARG A 343 -22.34 -27.05 -5.03
C ARG A 343 -22.02 -27.04 -3.54
N ARG A 344 -23.02 -27.14 -2.66
CA ARG A 344 -22.90 -27.03 -1.19
C ARG A 344 -22.38 -28.29 -0.48
N ARG A 345 -21.81 -29.26 -1.20
CA ARG A 345 -21.32 -30.52 -0.61
C ARG A 345 -19.93 -30.39 0.02
N GLY A 346 -19.75 -31.02 1.18
CA GLY A 346 -18.45 -31.22 1.82
C GLY A 346 -17.47 -32.04 0.98
N ILE A 347 -16.19 -32.02 1.36
CA ILE A 347 -15.13 -32.72 0.62
C ILE A 347 -15.18 -34.22 0.91
N SER A 348 -15.17 -35.04 -0.14
CA SER A 348 -15.02 -36.48 0.02
C SER A 348 -13.59 -36.87 0.41
N ARG A 349 -13.42 -37.95 1.19
CA ARG A 349 -12.09 -38.48 1.54
C ARG A 349 -11.15 -38.68 0.32
N PRO A 350 -11.57 -39.28 -0.81
CA PRO A 350 -10.69 -39.43 -1.97
C PRO A 350 -10.33 -38.08 -2.62
N THR A 351 -11.24 -37.11 -2.68
CA THR A 351 -10.90 -35.76 -3.19
C THR A 351 -9.89 -35.04 -2.29
N ALA A 352 -10.00 -35.19 -0.96
CA ALA A 352 -9.03 -34.64 -0.02
C ALA A 352 -7.64 -35.28 -0.19
N TRP A 353 -7.57 -36.61 -0.34
CA TRP A 353 -6.31 -37.32 -0.61
C TRP A 353 -5.69 -36.95 -1.96
N LEU A 354 -6.50 -36.82 -3.01
CA LEU A 354 -6.02 -36.36 -4.33
C LEU A 354 -5.43 -34.94 -4.24
N ALA A 355 -6.12 -34.01 -3.59
CA ALA A 355 -5.63 -32.65 -3.40
C ALA A 355 -4.35 -32.61 -2.54
N ALA A 356 -4.26 -33.46 -1.49
CA ALA A 356 -3.05 -33.63 -0.70
C ALA A 356 -1.87 -34.16 -1.53
N GLY A 357 -2.11 -35.20 -2.34
CA GLY A 357 -1.12 -35.79 -3.24
C GLY A 357 -0.62 -34.81 -4.31
N VAL A 358 -1.53 -34.05 -4.94
CA VAL A 358 -1.17 -33.01 -5.92
C VAL A 358 -0.35 -31.89 -5.28
N ALA A 359 -0.75 -31.41 -4.09
CA ALA A 359 0.01 -30.37 -3.40
C ALA A 359 1.41 -30.85 -2.98
N LEU A 360 1.53 -32.08 -2.48
CA LEU A 360 2.82 -32.68 -2.13
C LEU A 360 3.69 -32.93 -3.37
N GLY A 361 3.10 -33.44 -4.45
CA GLY A 361 3.76 -33.66 -5.73
C GLY A 361 4.24 -32.38 -6.42
N ALA A 362 3.58 -31.24 -6.18
CA ALA A 362 4.06 -29.92 -6.59
C ALA A 362 5.12 -29.35 -5.63
N ALA A 363 4.99 -29.63 -4.33
CA ALA A 363 5.88 -29.12 -3.29
C ALA A 363 7.27 -29.78 -3.29
N LEU A 364 7.36 -31.09 -3.54
CA LEU A 364 8.62 -31.82 -3.48
C LEU A 364 9.63 -31.38 -4.55
N PRO A 365 9.29 -31.24 -5.84
CA PRO A 365 10.19 -30.66 -6.85
C PRO A 365 10.58 -29.22 -6.51
N LEU A 366 9.62 -28.41 -6.03
CA LEU A 366 9.88 -27.02 -5.65
C LEU A 366 10.79 -26.90 -4.42
N ALA A 367 10.71 -27.84 -3.48
CA ALA A 367 11.64 -27.97 -2.36
C ALA A 367 13.03 -28.40 -2.85
N ALA A 368 13.12 -29.43 -3.71
CA ALA A 368 14.36 -29.97 -4.28
C ALA A 368 15.12 -28.93 -5.13
N LEU A 369 14.40 -28.10 -5.90
CA LEU A 369 14.98 -27.08 -6.78
C LEU A 369 15.88 -26.11 -6.01
N SER A 370 17.18 -26.17 -6.25
CA SER A 370 18.16 -25.24 -5.70
C SER A 370 18.81 -24.44 -6.84
N PRO A 371 18.86 -23.09 -6.75
CA PRO A 371 19.58 -22.29 -7.73
C PRO A 371 21.07 -22.62 -7.62
N ALA A 372 21.61 -23.27 -8.65
CA ALA A 372 23.03 -23.62 -8.71
C ALA A 372 23.87 -22.38 -9.09
N LEU A 373 23.92 -21.40 -8.20
CA LEU A 373 25.02 -20.44 -8.19
C LEU A 373 26.30 -21.25 -7.93
N ARG A 374 27.18 -21.34 -8.93
CA ARG A 374 28.44 -22.07 -8.84
C ARG A 374 29.29 -21.52 -7.68
N ALA A 375 29.30 -22.26 -6.58
CA ALA A 375 30.27 -22.08 -5.50
C ALA A 375 31.64 -22.67 -5.90
N GLU A 376 32.16 -22.27 -7.07
CA GLU A 376 33.54 -22.53 -7.50
C GLU A 376 34.49 -21.42 -6.97
N ALA A 377 33.92 -20.35 -6.41
CA ALA A 377 34.64 -19.19 -5.87
C ALA A 377 35.50 -19.47 -4.61
N SER A 378 35.37 -20.64 -3.96
CA SER A 378 36.21 -21.01 -2.81
C SER A 378 37.49 -21.74 -3.21
N THR A 379 37.49 -22.52 -4.29
CA THR A 379 38.70 -23.17 -4.82
C THR A 379 39.48 -22.26 -5.76
N LEU A 380 38.79 -21.39 -6.50
CA LEU A 380 39.43 -20.41 -7.39
C LEU A 380 40.10 -19.25 -6.65
N ARG A 381 39.80 -19.00 -5.36
CA ARG A 381 40.23 -17.77 -4.67
C ARG A 381 41.76 -17.55 -4.58
N PRO A 382 42.62 -18.55 -4.38
CA PRO A 382 44.07 -18.37 -4.39
C PRO A 382 44.59 -18.07 -5.80
N GLU A 383 44.14 -18.84 -6.80
CA GLU A 383 44.53 -18.63 -8.20
C GLU A 383 44.00 -17.31 -8.75
N LEU A 384 42.75 -16.93 -8.46
CA LEU A 384 42.19 -15.64 -8.89
C LEU A 384 42.81 -14.44 -8.17
N ALA A 385 43.40 -14.60 -6.98
CA ALA A 385 44.18 -13.53 -6.36
C ALA A 385 45.49 -13.31 -7.15
N MET A 386 46.21 -14.38 -7.51
CA MET A 386 47.39 -14.29 -8.38
C MET A 386 47.06 -13.88 -9.83
N ALA A 387 45.90 -14.28 -10.34
CA ALA A 387 45.43 -13.97 -11.70
C ALA A 387 44.78 -12.59 -11.81
N ALA A 388 44.25 -12.02 -10.71
CA ALA A 388 43.78 -10.64 -10.66
C ALA A 388 44.92 -9.65 -10.91
N ASP A 389 46.15 -9.95 -10.49
CA ASP A 389 47.35 -9.15 -10.80
C ASP A 389 47.93 -9.42 -12.20
N SER A 390 47.43 -10.42 -12.93
CA SER A 390 47.94 -10.72 -14.27
C SER A 390 47.39 -9.72 -15.31
N LEU A 391 48.29 -8.89 -15.83
CA LEU A 391 48.02 -7.90 -16.90
C LEU A 391 47.12 -8.46 -18.03
N PRO A 392 47.35 -9.68 -18.59
CA PRO A 392 46.54 -10.20 -19.69
C PRO A 392 45.07 -10.44 -19.33
N LEU A 393 44.77 -10.82 -18.08
CA LEU A 393 43.38 -11.06 -17.66
C LEU A 393 42.64 -9.76 -17.35
N GLN A 394 43.30 -8.78 -16.73
CA GLN A 394 42.73 -7.43 -16.55
C GLN A 394 42.35 -6.81 -17.91
N VAL A 395 43.27 -6.86 -18.88
CA VAL A 395 43.05 -6.34 -20.24
C VAL A 395 41.90 -7.06 -20.95
N ARG A 396 41.83 -8.39 -20.90
CA ARG A 396 40.72 -9.15 -21.52
C ARG A 396 39.38 -8.89 -20.85
N ALA A 397 39.34 -8.76 -19.52
CA ALA A 397 38.12 -8.43 -18.78
C ALA A 397 37.57 -7.06 -19.17
N ILE A 398 38.43 -6.02 -19.18
CA ILE A 398 38.06 -4.65 -19.56
C ILE A 398 37.63 -4.59 -21.04
N THR A 399 38.37 -5.25 -21.93
CA THR A 399 38.03 -5.37 -23.37
C THR A 399 36.60 -5.92 -23.56
N GLY A 400 36.27 -7.04 -22.91
CA GLY A 400 34.94 -7.66 -23.01
C GLY A 400 33.82 -6.85 -22.34
N GLN A 401 34.07 -6.30 -21.15
CA GLN A 401 33.08 -5.57 -20.36
C GLN A 401 32.71 -4.22 -20.97
N TYR A 402 33.69 -3.48 -21.50
CA TYR A 402 33.50 -2.12 -22.01
C TYR A 402 33.47 -2.02 -23.54
N ARG A 403 33.76 -3.13 -24.25
CA ARG A 403 33.81 -3.21 -25.73
C ARG A 403 34.77 -2.20 -26.36
N ILE A 404 35.95 -2.05 -25.77
CA ILE A 404 37.05 -1.21 -26.28
C ILE A 404 38.12 -2.08 -26.95
N SER A 405 39.05 -1.47 -27.70
CA SER A 405 40.18 -2.21 -28.28
C SER A 405 41.11 -2.76 -27.19
N GLU A 406 41.73 -3.92 -27.45
CA GLU A 406 42.67 -4.53 -26.52
C GLU A 406 43.88 -3.61 -26.25
N GLU A 407 44.32 -2.86 -27.27
CA GLU A 407 45.38 -1.86 -27.15
C GLU A 407 45.02 -0.73 -26.17
N LEU A 408 43.80 -0.21 -26.22
CA LEU A 408 43.34 0.83 -25.31
C LEU A 408 43.12 0.29 -23.89
N ALA A 409 42.56 -0.91 -23.76
CA ALA A 409 42.46 -1.60 -22.47
C ALA A 409 43.84 -1.82 -21.85
N ARG A 410 44.82 -2.27 -22.65
CA ARG A 410 46.22 -2.44 -22.24
C ARG A 410 46.87 -1.13 -21.83
N ALA A 411 46.72 -0.06 -22.62
CA ALA A 411 47.25 1.26 -22.26
C ALA A 411 46.66 1.80 -20.95
N ILE A 412 45.36 1.62 -20.70
CA ILE A 412 44.72 2.02 -19.44
C ILE A 412 45.30 1.22 -18.27
N VAL A 413 45.39 -0.10 -18.38
CA VAL A 413 45.89 -0.97 -17.31
C VAL A 413 47.37 -0.72 -17.02
N GLU A 414 48.24 -0.73 -18.04
CA GLU A 414 49.68 -0.47 -17.91
C GLU A 414 49.93 0.89 -17.23
N THR A 415 49.19 1.93 -17.63
CA THR A 415 49.36 3.28 -17.07
C THR A 415 48.78 3.41 -15.67
N ALA A 416 47.71 2.69 -15.33
CA ALA A 416 47.16 2.67 -13.97
C ALA A 416 48.14 2.04 -12.97
N HIS A 417 48.75 0.90 -13.32
CA HIS A 417 49.82 0.30 -12.52
C HIS A 417 51.05 1.21 -12.39
N ALA A 418 51.47 1.85 -13.48
CA ALA A 418 52.63 2.74 -13.49
C ALA A 418 52.46 4.04 -12.66
N GLU A 419 51.22 4.48 -12.41
CA GLU A 419 50.89 5.65 -11.60
C GLU A 419 50.27 5.26 -10.24
N GLU A 420 50.40 4.00 -9.82
CA GLU A 420 49.88 3.43 -8.57
C GLU A 420 48.38 3.74 -8.32
N LEU A 421 47.57 3.67 -9.38
CA LEU A 421 46.14 3.93 -9.36
C LEU A 421 45.34 2.63 -9.50
N ASP A 422 44.28 2.47 -8.72
CA ASP A 422 43.36 1.33 -8.86
C ASP A 422 42.82 1.23 -10.30
N VAL A 423 42.95 0.05 -10.90
CA VAL A 423 42.60 -0.19 -12.31
C VAL A 423 41.09 0.01 -12.55
N GLY A 424 40.25 -0.31 -11.56
CA GLY A 424 38.81 -0.06 -11.63
C GLY A 424 38.50 1.44 -11.66
N LEU A 425 39.11 2.21 -10.77
CA LEU A 425 39.00 3.67 -10.70
C LEU A 425 39.53 4.35 -11.97
N ALA A 426 40.66 3.88 -12.51
CA ALA A 426 41.24 4.35 -13.76
C ALA A 426 40.30 4.14 -14.96
N VAL A 427 39.69 2.96 -15.08
CA VAL A 427 38.71 2.65 -16.13
C VAL A 427 37.43 3.48 -15.96
N LEU A 428 36.96 3.67 -14.73
CA LEU A 428 35.77 4.50 -14.46
C LEU A 428 36.01 5.97 -14.78
N LEU A 429 37.20 6.52 -14.48
CA LEU A 429 37.58 7.89 -14.86
C LEU A 429 37.47 8.09 -16.38
N VAL A 430 38.15 7.25 -17.17
CA VAL A 430 38.13 7.35 -18.65
C VAL A 430 36.72 7.13 -19.21
N ARG A 431 35.93 6.24 -18.60
CA ARG A 431 34.53 6.00 -18.99
C ARG A 431 33.65 7.24 -18.78
N ILE A 432 33.79 7.93 -17.64
CA ILE A 432 32.99 9.11 -17.31
C ILE A 432 33.44 10.31 -18.16
N GLU A 433 34.75 10.54 -18.23
CA GLU A 433 35.34 11.74 -18.80
C GLU A 433 35.30 11.77 -20.34
N SER A 434 35.65 10.67 -21.01
CA SER A 434 35.62 10.62 -22.48
C SER A 434 34.74 9.53 -23.07
N ASN A 435 34.23 8.59 -22.27
CA ASN A 435 33.60 7.36 -22.77
C ASN A 435 34.54 6.60 -23.72
N PHE A 436 35.84 6.58 -23.39
CA PHE A 436 36.94 5.99 -24.18
C PHE A 436 37.25 6.66 -25.54
N GLN A 437 36.70 7.85 -25.81
CA GLN A 437 37.07 8.66 -26.98
C GLN A 437 38.42 9.36 -26.75
N GLN A 438 39.33 9.29 -27.72
CA GLN A 438 40.70 9.80 -27.60
C GLN A 438 40.83 11.28 -28.01
N ASP A 439 39.97 11.72 -28.93
CA ASP A 439 39.93 13.03 -29.59
C ASP A 439 39.05 14.08 -28.86
N ARG A 440 38.52 13.74 -27.68
CA ARG A 440 37.44 14.50 -27.03
C ARG A 440 37.94 15.80 -26.36
N VAL A 441 37.77 16.95 -27.00
CA VAL A 441 38.05 18.28 -26.41
C VAL A 441 36.79 18.89 -25.76
N SER A 442 36.94 19.72 -24.73
CA SER A 442 35.82 20.37 -24.01
C SER A 442 35.64 21.85 -24.40
N PRO A 443 34.46 22.45 -24.15
CA PRO A 443 34.29 23.90 -24.24
C PRO A 443 35.21 24.72 -23.31
N ARG A 444 35.83 24.07 -22.31
CA ARG A 444 36.81 24.66 -21.37
C ARG A 444 38.26 24.28 -21.71
N GLY A 445 38.52 23.69 -22.88
CA GLY A 445 39.87 23.32 -23.33
C GLY A 445 40.47 22.04 -22.75
N ALA A 446 39.80 21.33 -21.83
CA ALA A 446 40.21 19.98 -21.40
C ALA A 446 40.27 18.97 -22.55
N VAL A 447 41.30 18.13 -22.58
CA VAL A 447 41.68 17.27 -23.72
C VAL A 447 41.69 15.77 -23.36
N GLY A 448 41.23 14.94 -24.30
CA GLY A 448 41.55 13.51 -24.37
C GLY A 448 40.78 12.59 -23.43
N LEU A 449 41.31 11.38 -23.24
CA LEU A 449 40.73 10.26 -22.48
C LEU A 449 40.39 10.61 -21.02
N THR A 450 41.26 11.37 -20.35
CA THR A 450 41.12 11.73 -18.92
C THR A 450 40.59 13.14 -18.71
N ARG A 451 40.40 13.92 -19.79
CA ARG A 451 39.88 15.29 -19.77
C ARG A 451 40.65 16.23 -18.85
N ILE A 452 41.97 16.04 -18.79
CA ILE A 452 42.85 16.95 -18.09
C ILE A 452 42.92 18.31 -18.81
N LEU A 453 42.95 19.41 -18.04
CA LEU A 453 43.14 20.77 -18.55
C LEU A 453 44.62 21.00 -18.92
N PRO A 454 44.94 21.69 -20.04
CA PRO A 454 46.32 22.00 -20.41
C PRO A 454 47.12 22.72 -19.33
N ALA A 455 46.47 23.61 -18.56
CA ALA A 455 47.10 24.28 -17.41
C ALA A 455 47.49 23.29 -16.30
N THR A 456 46.63 22.32 -16.00
CA THR A 456 46.91 21.24 -15.02
C THR A 456 48.00 20.31 -15.54
N ALA A 457 47.95 19.91 -16.81
CA ALA A 457 49.00 19.12 -17.44
C ALA A 457 50.37 19.83 -17.39
N ALA A 458 50.41 21.14 -17.63
CA ALA A 458 51.64 21.94 -17.54
C ALA A 458 52.20 22.04 -16.11
N THR A 459 51.37 21.94 -15.06
CA THR A 459 51.87 21.85 -13.66
C THR A 459 52.48 20.48 -13.33
N LEU A 460 52.13 19.43 -14.06
CA LEU A 460 52.64 18.06 -13.87
C LEU A 460 53.83 17.74 -14.78
N GLN A 461 53.87 18.34 -15.97
CA GLN A 461 54.94 18.23 -16.94
C GLN A 461 55.15 19.59 -17.63
N PRO A 462 56.07 20.43 -17.12
CA PRO A 462 56.37 21.73 -17.72
C PRO A 462 56.79 21.59 -19.19
N GLY A 463 56.32 22.51 -20.04
CA GLY A 463 56.64 22.53 -21.47
C GLY A 463 55.86 21.56 -22.35
N ILE A 464 54.85 20.84 -21.83
CA ILE A 464 54.02 19.95 -22.65
C ILE A 464 53.19 20.72 -23.71
N THR A 465 53.22 20.23 -24.95
CA THR A 465 52.43 20.77 -26.06
C THR A 465 51.01 20.19 -26.06
N LEU A 466 50.04 20.90 -26.67
CA LEU A 466 48.67 20.39 -26.83
C LEU A 466 48.61 19.11 -27.66
N GLU A 467 49.51 18.97 -28.63
CA GLU A 467 49.65 17.77 -29.47
C GLU A 467 50.14 16.57 -28.65
N ALA A 468 51.19 16.73 -27.84
CA ALA A 468 51.63 15.69 -26.91
C ALA A 468 50.56 15.35 -25.85
N LEU A 469 49.76 16.32 -25.42
CA LEU A 469 48.66 16.09 -24.47
C LEU A 469 47.45 15.36 -25.09
N ALA A 470 47.31 15.39 -26.42
CA ALA A 470 46.28 14.64 -27.15
C ALA A 470 46.66 13.16 -27.37
N GLU A 471 47.95 12.81 -27.25
CA GLU A 471 48.41 11.43 -27.36
C GLU A 471 47.82 10.54 -26.23
N PRO A 472 47.19 9.39 -26.54
CA PRO A 472 46.49 8.57 -25.55
C PRO A 472 47.32 8.17 -24.32
N ARG A 473 48.56 7.72 -24.51
CA ARG A 473 49.45 7.30 -23.42
C ARG A 473 49.83 8.48 -22.51
N THR A 474 50.21 9.62 -23.10
CA THR A 474 50.56 10.84 -22.36
C THR A 474 49.35 11.42 -21.62
N ASN A 475 48.16 11.39 -22.24
CA ASN A 475 46.91 11.84 -21.64
C ASN A 475 46.43 10.97 -20.45
N LEU A 476 46.54 9.64 -20.57
CA LEU A 476 46.27 8.70 -19.48
C LEU A 476 47.23 8.94 -18.32
N ARG A 477 48.54 9.02 -18.61
CA ARG A 477 49.59 9.19 -17.60
C ARG A 477 49.38 10.43 -16.75
N LEU A 478 49.17 11.58 -17.38
CA LEU A 478 49.01 12.84 -16.66
C LEU A 478 47.66 12.95 -15.93
N GLY A 479 46.58 12.38 -16.49
CA GLY A 479 45.29 12.31 -15.80
C GLY A 479 45.32 11.41 -14.57
N PHE A 480 45.92 10.22 -14.67
CA PHE A 480 46.04 9.29 -13.55
C PHE A 480 46.97 9.83 -12.47
N ARG A 481 48.10 10.43 -12.85
CA ARG A 481 49.00 11.13 -11.92
C ARG A 481 48.30 12.27 -11.17
N TYR A 482 47.47 13.04 -11.86
CA TYR A 482 46.69 14.11 -11.23
C TYR A 482 45.68 13.54 -10.22
N LEU A 483 44.94 12.48 -10.59
CA LEU A 483 44.01 11.84 -9.67
C LEU A 483 44.73 11.22 -8.47
N ARG A 484 45.92 10.61 -8.66
CA ARG A 484 46.76 10.08 -7.58
C ARG A 484 47.15 11.17 -6.58
N GLN A 485 47.65 12.31 -7.04
CA GLN A 485 47.96 13.46 -6.18
C GLN A 485 46.74 13.97 -5.39
N LEU A 486 45.53 13.90 -5.95
CA LEU A 486 44.30 14.27 -5.24
C LEU A 486 43.90 13.21 -4.21
N LEU A 487 44.05 11.92 -4.51
CA LEU A 487 43.83 10.84 -3.54
C LEU A 487 44.79 10.97 -2.35
N ASP A 488 46.07 11.26 -2.59
CA ASP A 488 47.06 11.49 -1.53
C ASP A 488 46.73 12.75 -0.71
N ARG A 489 46.29 13.84 -1.37
CA ARG A 489 45.83 15.09 -0.71
C ARG A 489 44.60 14.89 0.19
N TYR A 490 43.70 13.98 -0.17
CA TYR A 490 42.45 13.72 0.55
C TYR A 490 42.45 12.38 1.29
N GLU A 491 43.62 11.88 1.70
CA GLU A 491 43.78 10.70 2.59
C GLU A 491 43.08 9.43 2.05
N GLY A 492 42.99 9.29 0.73
CA GLY A 492 42.31 8.18 0.05
C GLY A 492 40.80 8.33 -0.11
N ASP A 493 40.18 9.47 0.24
CA ASP A 493 38.77 9.73 -0.08
C ASP A 493 38.56 9.96 -1.58
N VAL A 494 38.24 8.86 -2.27
CA VAL A 494 37.90 8.82 -3.70
C VAL A 494 36.78 9.80 -4.06
N THR A 495 35.82 10.06 -3.17
CA THR A 495 34.67 10.93 -3.47
C THR A 495 35.12 12.39 -3.54
N THR A 496 35.88 12.84 -2.55
CA THR A 496 36.43 14.20 -2.51
C THR A 496 37.52 14.39 -3.57
N ALA A 497 38.36 13.38 -3.82
CA ALA A 497 39.37 13.41 -4.89
C ALA A 497 38.74 13.56 -6.29
N LEU A 498 37.69 12.81 -6.62
CA LEU A 498 36.97 12.95 -7.90
C LEU A 498 36.22 14.29 -7.99
N ALA A 499 35.64 14.78 -6.90
CA ALA A 499 35.01 16.11 -6.87
C ALA A 499 36.05 17.23 -7.12
N ALA A 500 37.24 17.11 -6.52
CA ALA A 500 38.36 18.02 -6.74
C ALA A 500 38.95 17.91 -8.16
N TYR A 501 38.95 16.72 -8.76
CA TYR A 501 39.40 16.48 -10.13
C TYR A 501 38.57 17.30 -11.12
N HIS A 502 37.23 17.26 -10.98
CA HIS A 502 36.31 17.96 -11.89
C HIS A 502 36.08 19.45 -11.54
N THR A 503 36.11 19.85 -10.27
CA THR A 503 35.78 21.22 -9.82
C THR A 503 36.97 22.07 -9.36
N GLY A 504 38.16 21.48 -9.29
CA GLY A 504 39.39 22.09 -8.78
C GLY A 504 39.55 21.94 -7.25
N PRO A 505 40.78 21.75 -6.72
CA PRO A 505 40.99 21.46 -5.29
C PRO A 505 40.41 22.52 -4.35
N ARG A 506 40.58 23.82 -4.66
CA ARG A 506 40.05 24.93 -3.85
C ARG A 506 38.53 24.91 -3.69
N SER A 507 37.80 24.31 -4.63
CA SER A 507 36.34 24.16 -4.57
C SER A 507 35.96 23.02 -3.63
N ALA A 508 36.69 21.90 -3.69
CA ALA A 508 36.52 20.75 -2.81
C ALA A 508 36.93 21.06 -1.36
N ASP A 509 38.02 21.81 -1.15
CA ASP A 509 38.46 22.25 0.18
C ASP A 509 37.35 23.06 0.89
N ARG A 510 36.72 24.03 0.19
CA ARG A 510 35.57 24.79 0.72
C ARG A 510 34.34 23.91 1.02
N LEU A 511 34.08 22.89 0.20
CA LEU A 511 33.00 21.94 0.47
C LEU A 511 33.29 21.11 1.73
N ARG A 512 34.55 20.72 1.96
CA ARG A 512 34.99 20.04 3.18
C ARG A 512 34.85 20.96 4.40
N GLU A 513 35.28 22.22 4.30
CA GLU A 513 35.10 23.26 5.33
C GLU A 513 33.62 23.45 5.71
N VAL A 514 32.72 23.61 4.74
CA VAL A 514 31.27 23.76 4.97
C VAL A 514 30.67 22.51 5.61
N THR A 515 31.11 21.32 5.19
CA THR A 515 30.63 20.04 5.75
C THR A 515 31.10 19.84 7.19
N THR A 516 32.34 20.22 7.52
CA THR A 516 32.85 20.20 8.91
C THR A 516 32.26 21.30 9.78
N ALA A 517 31.99 22.48 9.23
CA ALA A 517 31.35 23.59 9.95
C ALA A 517 29.88 23.29 10.34
N SER A 518 29.23 22.34 9.63
CA SER A 518 27.84 21.97 9.87
C SER A 518 27.56 21.25 11.20
N THR A 519 28.58 21.03 12.04
CA THR A 519 28.41 20.56 13.44
C THR A 519 28.18 21.70 14.44
N THR A 520 28.37 22.97 14.07
CA THR A 520 28.10 24.14 14.94
C THR A 520 27.50 25.31 14.15
N ALA A 521 26.23 25.63 14.46
CA ALA A 521 25.41 26.68 13.84
C ALA A 521 25.87 28.13 14.19
N PRO A 522 25.30 29.23 13.63
CA PRO A 522 24.20 29.33 12.64
C PRO A 522 24.47 30.25 11.41
N LEU A 523 23.50 30.31 10.49
CA LEU A 523 23.50 31.08 9.22
C LEU A 523 23.31 32.62 9.37
N PRO A 524 23.94 33.44 8.50
CA PRO A 524 23.55 34.82 8.23
C PRO A 524 22.80 35.03 6.89
N LEU A 525 22.20 36.21 6.71
CA LEU A 525 21.17 36.52 5.70
C LEU A 525 21.65 36.85 4.27
N VAL A 526 20.71 36.74 3.33
CA VAL A 526 20.81 37.17 1.92
C VAL A 526 20.70 38.70 1.78
N GLY A 527 21.54 39.28 0.91
CA GLY A 527 21.42 40.66 0.43
C GLY A 527 21.06 40.74 -1.06
N THR A 528 20.12 41.62 -1.40
CA THR A 528 19.50 41.79 -2.74
C THR A 528 20.07 42.97 -3.54
N SER A 529 20.21 42.86 -4.88
CA SER A 529 20.01 44.00 -5.81
C SER A 529 20.02 43.62 -7.30
N ILE A 530 19.02 44.08 -8.06
CA ILE A 530 18.87 44.00 -9.53
C ILE A 530 18.11 45.27 -9.97
N PRO A 531 18.61 46.15 -10.88
CA PRO A 531 18.07 46.23 -12.27
C PRO A 531 19.08 46.88 -13.27
N PRO A 532 18.71 47.59 -14.38
CA PRO A 532 17.90 47.18 -15.55
C PRO A 532 18.52 47.55 -16.95
N THR A 533 17.98 46.99 -18.07
CA THR A 533 17.20 47.71 -19.13
C THR A 533 17.23 47.11 -20.55
N ARG A 534 16.01 46.98 -21.15
CA ARG A 534 15.60 47.24 -22.57
C ARG A 534 16.23 46.40 -23.74
N THR A 535 15.59 46.17 -24.91
CA THR A 535 14.36 46.73 -25.55
C THR A 535 13.74 45.75 -26.58
N THR A 536 12.44 45.94 -26.95
CA THR A 536 11.72 45.54 -28.22
C THR A 536 11.88 44.12 -28.82
N GLY A 537 10.87 43.41 -29.34
CA GLY A 537 9.43 43.70 -29.54
C GLY A 537 8.92 43.10 -30.86
N SER A 538 8.04 42.09 -30.83
CA SER A 538 7.15 41.67 -31.95
C SER A 538 6.12 40.63 -31.46
N ALA A 539 4.93 40.58 -32.07
CA ALA A 539 3.82 39.75 -31.62
C ALA A 539 3.88 38.31 -32.18
N ALA A 540 3.75 37.33 -31.29
CA ALA A 540 3.68 35.89 -31.57
C ALA A 540 2.78 35.23 -30.48
N PRO A 541 2.21 34.03 -30.70
CA PRO A 541 1.24 33.43 -29.78
C PRO A 541 1.85 33.23 -28.38
N PRO A 542 1.05 33.22 -27.29
CA PRO A 542 1.50 33.49 -25.92
C PRO A 542 2.70 32.62 -25.51
N GLN A 543 3.89 33.19 -25.62
CA GLN A 543 5.13 32.51 -25.25
C GLN A 543 5.18 32.42 -23.72
N ARG A 544 5.42 31.19 -23.22
CA ARG A 544 5.66 30.94 -21.80
C ARG A 544 6.77 31.87 -21.29
N ALA A 545 6.55 32.50 -20.14
CA ALA A 545 7.51 33.37 -19.47
C ALA A 545 8.88 32.66 -19.28
N PRO A 546 10.00 33.42 -19.20
CA PRO A 546 11.32 32.82 -18.96
C PRO A 546 11.31 31.96 -17.68
N ALA A 547 11.95 30.78 -17.76
CA ALA A 547 11.91 29.77 -16.71
C ALA A 547 12.35 30.33 -15.35
N SER A 548 11.47 30.17 -14.36
CA SER A 548 11.68 30.63 -12.99
C SER A 548 12.97 30.06 -12.37
N ASP A 549 13.48 30.70 -11.31
CA ASP A 549 14.65 30.17 -10.59
C ASP A 549 14.39 28.73 -10.11
N ILE A 550 13.17 28.47 -9.63
CA ILE A 550 12.73 27.15 -9.17
C ILE A 550 12.76 26.13 -10.30
N GLU A 551 12.23 26.45 -11.49
CA GLU A 551 12.31 25.55 -12.65
C GLU A 551 13.75 25.27 -13.09
N ARG A 552 14.64 26.28 -13.05
CA ARG A 552 16.07 26.08 -13.34
C ARG A 552 16.73 25.17 -12.30
N MET A 553 16.43 25.34 -11.02
CA MET A 553 16.92 24.47 -9.95
C MET A 553 16.41 23.03 -10.10
N VAL A 554 15.11 22.83 -10.36
CA VAL A 554 14.51 21.51 -10.57
C VAL A 554 15.11 20.77 -11.77
N ARG A 555 15.44 21.48 -12.86
CA ARG A 555 16.11 20.90 -14.05
C ARG A 555 17.52 20.40 -13.75
N MET A 556 18.23 20.99 -12.78
CA MET A 556 19.57 20.52 -12.37
C MET A 556 19.52 19.26 -11.50
N ILE A 557 18.35 18.88 -10.96
CA ILE A 557 18.19 17.69 -10.13
C ILE A 557 17.92 16.46 -11.01
N GLY A 558 18.76 15.43 -10.87
CA GLY A 558 18.75 14.24 -11.74
C GLY A 558 17.73 13.15 -11.41
N SER A 559 17.07 13.19 -10.23
CA SER A 559 16.08 12.18 -9.80
C SER A 559 14.75 12.84 -9.44
N ASP A 560 13.65 12.26 -9.92
CA ASP A 560 12.29 12.75 -9.65
C ASP A 560 11.93 12.77 -8.16
N GLY A 561 12.39 11.79 -7.37
CA GLY A 561 12.18 11.82 -5.92
C GLY A 561 12.91 12.98 -5.24
N ASN A 562 14.08 13.36 -5.77
CA ASN A 562 14.83 14.52 -5.27
C ASN A 562 14.18 15.83 -5.74
N ARG A 563 13.61 15.87 -6.95
CA ARG A 563 12.79 17.01 -7.44
C ARG A 563 11.56 17.21 -6.56
N GLY A 564 10.83 16.14 -6.26
CA GLY A 564 9.67 16.17 -5.36
C GLY A 564 10.04 16.64 -3.96
N SER A 565 11.12 16.08 -3.40
CA SER A 565 11.64 16.48 -2.08
C SER A 565 12.07 17.95 -2.04
N PHE A 566 12.76 18.45 -3.06
CA PHE A 566 13.15 19.86 -3.19
C PHE A 566 11.94 20.79 -3.28
N LEU A 567 10.91 20.46 -4.07
CA LEU A 567 9.69 21.26 -4.16
C LEU A 567 8.93 21.28 -2.81
N ILE A 568 8.82 20.15 -2.12
CA ILE A 568 8.17 20.07 -0.80
C ILE A 568 8.98 20.84 0.26
N GLN A 569 10.30 20.74 0.25
CA GLN A 569 11.15 21.54 1.13
C GLN A 569 11.00 23.04 0.88
N THR A 570 10.85 23.45 -0.39
CA THR A 570 10.58 24.84 -0.77
C THR A 570 9.27 25.36 -0.15
N LEU A 571 8.24 24.51 0.01
CA LEU A 571 6.97 24.85 0.66
C LEU A 571 7.06 25.07 2.18
N SER A 572 8.19 24.75 2.82
CA SER A 572 8.34 24.75 4.30
C SER A 572 8.57 26.15 4.91
N GLY A 573 8.23 27.22 4.20
CA GLY A 573 8.36 28.61 4.65
C GLY A 573 7.22 29.50 4.14
N ASP A 574 7.21 30.75 4.57
CA ASP A 574 6.18 31.72 4.13
C ASP A 574 6.47 32.24 2.70
N LEU A 575 6.16 31.40 1.71
CA LEU A 575 6.30 31.72 0.29
C LEU A 575 5.18 32.68 -0.17
N PRO A 576 5.52 33.76 -0.89
CA PRO A 576 4.53 34.59 -1.57
C PRO A 576 3.80 33.81 -2.67
N HIS A 577 2.57 34.22 -2.98
CA HIS A 577 1.68 33.59 -3.96
C HIS A 577 2.32 33.34 -5.35
N SER A 578 3.21 34.22 -5.80
CA SER A 578 3.96 34.07 -7.06
C SER A 578 4.89 32.85 -7.06
N ARG A 579 5.66 32.64 -5.99
CA ARG A 579 6.55 31.47 -5.83
C ARG A 579 5.75 30.17 -5.68
N LEU A 580 4.54 30.22 -5.12
CA LEU A 580 3.67 29.05 -5.03
C LEU A 580 3.19 28.58 -6.42
N LEU A 581 2.86 29.51 -7.32
CA LEU A 581 2.55 29.20 -8.72
C LEU A 581 3.76 28.61 -9.47
N GLU A 582 4.98 29.07 -9.18
CA GLU A 582 6.21 28.48 -9.72
C GLU A 582 6.40 27.03 -9.24
N VAL A 583 6.14 26.71 -7.96
CA VAL A 583 6.20 25.33 -7.44
C VAL A 583 5.16 24.43 -8.11
N ILE A 584 3.93 24.92 -8.28
CA ILE A 584 2.85 24.17 -8.96
C ILE A 584 3.29 23.85 -10.41
N ARG A 585 3.75 24.83 -11.19
CA ARG A 585 4.24 24.60 -12.57
C ARG A 585 5.48 23.72 -12.63
N ALA A 586 6.44 23.89 -11.72
CA ALA A 586 7.65 23.08 -11.67
C ALA A 586 7.35 21.58 -11.40
N THR A 587 6.17 21.25 -10.90
CA THR A 587 5.70 19.86 -10.76
C THR A 587 5.56 19.14 -12.11
N GLU A 588 5.33 19.86 -13.22
CA GLU A 588 5.33 19.27 -14.57
C GLU A 588 6.70 18.70 -15.00
N LEU A 589 7.79 19.14 -14.36
CA LEU A 589 9.16 18.67 -14.63
C LEU A 589 9.50 17.32 -13.96
N ILE A 590 8.60 16.79 -13.14
CA ILE A 590 8.71 15.47 -12.52
C ILE A 590 8.08 14.44 -13.48
N GLY A 591 8.78 13.35 -13.79
CA GLY A 591 8.24 12.25 -14.61
C GLY A 591 7.29 11.32 -13.84
N SER A 592 7.62 11.00 -12.58
CA SER A 592 6.83 10.14 -11.71
C SER A 592 5.49 10.74 -11.27
N SER A 593 4.37 10.11 -11.67
CA SER A 593 3.00 10.50 -11.27
C SER A 593 2.79 10.54 -9.75
N GLY A 594 3.32 9.57 -9.01
CA GLY A 594 3.20 9.52 -7.55
C GLY A 594 3.98 10.63 -6.85
N GLU A 595 5.12 11.07 -7.41
CA GLU A 595 5.85 12.22 -6.89
C GLU A 595 5.12 13.54 -7.23
N ARG A 596 4.49 13.66 -8.42
CA ARG A 596 3.58 14.79 -8.71
C ARG A 596 2.42 14.85 -7.71
N GLN A 597 1.77 13.72 -7.46
CA GLN A 597 0.66 13.60 -6.50
C GLN A 597 1.12 13.98 -5.09
N ARG A 598 2.30 13.56 -4.64
CA ARG A 598 2.87 13.96 -3.34
C ARG A 598 3.09 15.47 -3.25
N VAL A 599 3.71 16.09 -4.27
CA VAL A 599 3.97 17.55 -4.27
C VAL A 599 2.65 18.34 -4.26
N LEU A 600 1.70 18.00 -5.13
CA LEU A 600 0.40 18.72 -5.19
C LEU A 600 -0.43 18.50 -3.92
N THR A 601 -0.33 17.33 -3.29
CA THR A 601 -0.97 17.08 -1.99
C THR A 601 -0.34 17.96 -0.90
N ALA A 602 0.98 18.11 -0.86
CA ALA A 602 1.66 19.02 0.06
C ALA A 602 1.28 20.50 -0.19
N VAL A 603 1.08 20.91 -1.45
CA VAL A 603 0.56 22.24 -1.81
C VAL A 603 -0.87 22.43 -1.27
N LEU A 604 -1.74 21.42 -1.36
CA LEU A 604 -3.09 21.46 -0.77
C LEU A 604 -3.09 21.47 0.76
N GLU A 605 -2.12 20.82 1.39
CA GLU A 605 -1.99 20.73 2.85
C GLU A 605 -1.42 21.99 3.50
N ARG A 606 -0.60 22.78 2.78
CA ARG A 606 -0.14 24.10 3.25
C ARG A 606 -1.30 25.07 3.49
N GLY A 607 -2.40 24.94 2.76
CA GLY A 607 -3.49 25.92 2.77
C GLY A 607 -3.08 27.28 2.19
N GLY A 608 -3.92 28.31 2.40
CA GLY A 608 -3.60 29.67 1.95
C GLY A 608 -3.49 29.85 0.43
N LEU A 609 -4.12 28.96 -0.36
CA LEU A 609 -4.10 29.01 -1.81
C LEU A 609 -4.97 30.17 -2.33
N GLY A 610 -4.33 31.27 -2.70
CA GLY A 610 -5.01 32.41 -3.35
C GLY A 610 -5.73 32.02 -4.65
N GLN A 611 -6.69 32.84 -5.08
CA GLN A 611 -7.64 32.50 -6.16
C GLN A 611 -7.00 32.03 -7.49
N ALA A 612 -5.80 32.52 -7.82
CA ALA A 612 -5.07 32.09 -9.02
C ALA A 612 -4.39 30.71 -8.88
N ALA A 613 -4.04 30.28 -7.67
CA ALA A 613 -3.28 29.05 -7.43
C ALA A 613 -4.15 27.78 -7.54
N LEU A 614 -5.44 27.85 -7.18
CA LEU A 614 -6.35 26.71 -7.20
C LEU A 614 -6.65 26.23 -8.63
N ALA A 615 -6.88 27.15 -9.58
CA ALA A 615 -7.11 26.81 -10.98
C ALA A 615 -5.85 26.23 -11.64
N GLU A 616 -4.67 26.82 -11.38
CA GLU A 616 -3.38 26.30 -11.85
C GLU A 616 -3.10 24.88 -11.30
N LEU A 617 -3.39 24.64 -10.02
CA LEU A 617 -3.24 23.32 -9.40
C LEU A 617 -4.12 22.27 -10.08
N LEU A 618 -5.38 22.59 -10.38
CA LEU A 618 -6.28 21.69 -11.12
C LEU A 618 -5.82 21.45 -12.56
N SER A 619 -5.30 22.48 -13.24
CA SER A 619 -4.71 22.38 -14.58
C SER A 619 -3.50 21.42 -14.59
N VAL A 620 -2.55 21.60 -13.67
CA VAL A 620 -1.39 20.68 -13.53
C VAL A 620 -1.82 19.28 -13.06
N THR A 621 -2.89 19.16 -12.27
CA THR A 621 -3.47 17.87 -11.91
C THR A 621 -3.97 17.11 -13.15
N ALA A 622 -4.58 17.80 -14.11
CA ALA A 622 -5.03 17.18 -15.36
C ALA A 622 -3.88 16.56 -16.18
N THR A 623 -2.65 17.06 -16.05
CA THR A 623 -1.46 16.53 -16.77
C THR A 623 -0.80 15.32 -16.11
N ILE A 624 -1.32 14.83 -14.97
CA ILE A 624 -0.83 13.60 -14.32
C ILE A 624 -1.19 12.37 -15.19
N PRO A 625 -0.21 11.54 -15.61
CA PRO A 625 -0.47 10.36 -16.46
C PRO A 625 -1.26 9.23 -15.79
N SER A 626 -1.20 9.12 -14.45
CA SER A 626 -1.86 8.06 -13.67
C SER A 626 -3.20 8.55 -13.14
N ASP A 627 -4.29 7.89 -13.54
CA ASP A 627 -5.64 8.31 -13.14
C ASP A 627 -5.93 8.12 -11.65
N GLY A 628 -5.35 7.10 -11.00
CA GLY A 628 -5.47 6.92 -9.54
C GLY A 628 -4.77 8.03 -8.76
N ASP A 629 -3.58 8.46 -9.21
CA ASP A 629 -2.84 9.57 -8.62
C ASP A 629 -3.57 10.91 -8.85
N LYS A 630 -4.12 11.10 -10.06
CA LYS A 630 -4.95 12.26 -10.42
C LYS A 630 -6.21 12.35 -9.58
N ALA A 631 -6.94 11.23 -9.44
CA ALA A 631 -8.14 11.15 -8.61
C ALA A 631 -7.83 11.38 -7.13
N ALA A 632 -6.69 10.92 -6.62
CA ALA A 632 -6.27 11.20 -5.25
C ALA A 632 -6.08 12.71 -4.99
N VAL A 633 -5.46 13.45 -5.93
CA VAL A 633 -5.34 14.93 -5.82
C VAL A 633 -6.71 15.61 -5.91
N LEU A 634 -7.58 15.21 -6.84
CA LEU A 634 -8.94 15.77 -6.98
C LEU A 634 -9.83 15.51 -5.74
N ILE A 635 -9.74 14.31 -5.14
CA ILE A 635 -10.43 13.96 -3.90
C ILE A 635 -9.87 14.77 -2.72
N GLY A 636 -8.55 14.91 -2.63
CA GLY A 636 -7.87 15.70 -1.60
C GLY A 636 -8.17 17.20 -1.69
N PHE A 637 -8.40 17.72 -2.89
CA PHE A 637 -8.88 19.08 -3.16
C PHE A 637 -10.31 19.27 -2.63
N LEU A 638 -11.23 18.35 -2.94
CA LEU A 638 -12.63 18.40 -2.49
C LEU A 638 -12.78 18.32 -0.96
N ASP A 639 -11.87 17.62 -0.26
CA ASP A 639 -11.86 17.55 1.20
C ASP A 639 -11.47 18.86 1.89
N ARG A 640 -10.88 19.82 1.16
CA ARG A 640 -10.29 21.06 1.70
C ARG A 640 -10.89 22.34 1.12
N ASN A 641 -11.48 22.28 -0.07
CA ASN A 641 -11.96 23.46 -0.80
C ASN A 641 -13.41 23.27 -1.27
N PRO A 642 -14.36 24.15 -0.88
CA PRO A 642 -15.70 24.15 -1.45
C PRO A 642 -15.64 24.59 -2.92
N LEU A 643 -16.48 24.00 -3.76
CA LEU A 643 -16.39 24.18 -5.21
C LEU A 643 -17.15 25.44 -5.67
N SER A 644 -16.43 26.56 -5.77
CA SER A 644 -16.96 27.83 -6.29
C SER A 644 -17.17 27.77 -7.81
N LEU A 645 -18.03 28.66 -8.34
CA LEU A 645 -18.31 28.76 -9.78
C LEU A 645 -17.03 28.90 -10.63
N SER A 646 -16.05 29.67 -10.15
CA SER A 646 -14.75 29.87 -10.80
C SER A 646 -13.86 28.63 -10.85
N LEU A 647 -14.12 27.62 -10.00
CA LEU A 647 -13.35 26.37 -9.93
C LEU A 647 -14.05 25.21 -10.62
N MET A 648 -15.33 25.37 -11.03
CA MET A 648 -16.09 24.31 -11.70
C MET A 648 -15.47 23.89 -13.03
N GLU A 649 -15.17 24.84 -13.92
CA GLU A 649 -14.54 24.54 -15.21
C GLU A 649 -13.20 23.80 -15.08
N PRO A 650 -12.17 24.31 -14.36
CA PRO A 650 -10.90 23.60 -14.24
C PRO A 650 -11.03 22.27 -13.49
N PHE A 651 -11.94 22.15 -12.51
CA PHE A 651 -12.18 20.89 -11.81
C PHE A 651 -12.80 19.84 -12.73
N PHE A 652 -13.83 20.19 -13.50
CA PHE A 652 -14.45 19.27 -14.45
C PHE A 652 -13.54 18.99 -15.65
N ALA A 653 -12.70 19.92 -16.09
CA ALA A 653 -11.67 19.65 -17.09
C ALA A 653 -10.68 18.58 -16.60
N ALA A 654 -10.15 18.72 -15.38
CA ALA A 654 -9.28 17.73 -14.77
C ALA A 654 -9.98 16.38 -14.55
N THR A 655 -11.23 16.39 -14.07
CA THR A 655 -12.04 15.19 -13.84
C THR A 655 -12.37 14.46 -15.15
N ASN A 656 -12.73 15.19 -16.21
CA ASN A 656 -13.02 14.63 -17.54
C ASN A 656 -11.75 14.15 -18.29
N SER A 657 -10.56 14.39 -17.74
CA SER A 657 -9.29 13.81 -18.23
C SER A 657 -8.99 12.43 -17.63
N LEU A 658 -9.83 11.92 -16.72
CA LEU A 658 -9.74 10.55 -16.21
C LEU A 658 -10.23 9.56 -17.28
N THR A 659 -9.46 8.53 -17.56
CA THR A 659 -9.83 7.43 -18.48
C THR A 659 -10.35 6.21 -17.72
N SER A 660 -9.88 5.99 -16.49
CA SER A 660 -10.35 4.96 -15.56
C SER A 660 -11.79 5.24 -15.08
N PRO A 661 -12.79 4.39 -15.43
CA PRO A 661 -14.19 4.64 -15.08
C PRO A 661 -14.46 4.65 -13.58
N GLY A 662 -13.75 3.80 -12.81
CA GLY A 662 -13.91 3.71 -11.36
C GLY A 662 -13.30 4.90 -10.61
N ASP A 663 -12.18 5.43 -11.08
CA ASP A 663 -11.56 6.64 -10.51
C ASP A 663 -12.41 7.88 -10.84
N HIS A 664 -12.90 7.98 -12.08
CA HIS A 664 -13.85 9.03 -12.49
C HIS A 664 -15.12 9.00 -11.64
N ALA A 665 -15.77 7.84 -11.49
CA ALA A 665 -16.93 7.68 -10.62
C ALA A 665 -16.63 8.02 -9.15
N SER A 666 -15.45 7.65 -8.64
CA SER A 666 -15.03 7.96 -7.26
C SER A 666 -14.93 9.46 -7.00
N VAL A 667 -14.37 10.23 -7.95
CA VAL A 667 -14.32 11.70 -7.88
C VAL A 667 -15.73 12.30 -7.89
N LEU A 668 -16.64 11.83 -8.76
CA LEU A 668 -18.02 12.34 -8.82
C LEU A 668 -18.85 11.97 -7.58
N HIS A 669 -18.66 10.77 -7.03
CA HIS A 669 -19.28 10.37 -5.75
C HIS A 669 -18.77 11.23 -4.58
N LYS A 670 -17.48 11.55 -4.55
CA LYS A 670 -16.89 12.46 -3.56
C LYS A 670 -17.48 13.87 -3.67
N LEU A 671 -17.62 14.38 -4.90
CA LEU A 671 -18.24 15.67 -5.18
C LEU A 671 -19.68 15.75 -4.67
N LEU A 672 -20.48 14.71 -4.93
CA LEU A 672 -21.85 14.54 -4.44
C LEU A 672 -21.96 14.35 -2.92
N ALA A 673 -20.91 13.86 -2.25
CA ALA A 673 -20.89 13.71 -0.80
C ALA A 673 -20.77 15.07 -0.10
N HIS A 674 -19.91 15.94 -0.62
CA HIS A 674 -19.54 17.23 -0.01
C HIS A 674 -20.40 18.43 -0.43
N ASN A 675 -21.17 18.33 -1.51
CA ASN A 675 -21.98 19.45 -2.01
C ASN A 675 -23.45 19.06 -2.13
N THR A 676 -24.36 19.93 -1.70
CA THR A 676 -25.76 19.89 -2.13
C THR A 676 -25.84 20.37 -3.58
N PRO A 677 -26.22 19.52 -4.56
CA PRO A 677 -26.20 19.92 -5.96
C PRO A 677 -27.32 20.93 -6.25
N GLY A 678 -26.97 22.22 -6.23
CA GLY A 678 -27.78 23.26 -6.86
C GLY A 678 -27.85 23.05 -8.38
N GLN A 679 -28.81 23.68 -9.04
CA GLN A 679 -29.06 23.50 -10.48
C GLN A 679 -27.80 23.73 -11.34
N THR A 680 -26.93 24.66 -10.94
CA THR A 680 -25.67 24.99 -11.62
C THR A 680 -24.65 23.85 -11.61
N LEU A 681 -24.54 23.09 -10.50
CA LEU A 681 -23.60 21.96 -10.39
C LEU A 681 -24.12 20.70 -11.09
N LEU A 682 -25.44 20.53 -11.13
CA LEU A 682 -26.09 19.32 -11.62
C LEU A 682 -25.86 19.08 -13.12
N ALA A 683 -25.78 20.13 -13.94
CA ALA A 683 -25.50 20.04 -15.36
C ALA A 683 -24.11 19.44 -15.69
N PRO A 684 -22.97 20.08 -15.31
CA PRO A 684 -21.65 19.55 -15.62
C PRO A 684 -21.37 18.20 -14.92
N LEU A 685 -22.04 17.93 -13.79
CA LEU A 685 -22.00 16.63 -13.14
C LEU A 685 -22.60 15.52 -14.01
N LEU A 686 -23.76 15.75 -14.62
CA LEU A 686 -24.40 14.81 -15.56
C LEU A 686 -23.59 14.66 -16.85
N ASP A 687 -23.12 15.77 -17.41
CA ASP A 687 -22.28 15.79 -18.62
C ASP A 687 -20.93 15.05 -18.39
N SER A 688 -20.41 15.07 -17.15
CA SER A 688 -19.23 14.30 -16.74
C SER A 688 -19.56 12.82 -16.51
N ALA A 689 -20.68 12.50 -15.84
CA ALA A 689 -21.13 11.12 -15.61
C ALA A 689 -21.41 10.37 -16.92
N ALA A 690 -21.95 11.05 -17.93
CA ALA A 690 -22.20 10.46 -19.26
C ALA A 690 -20.93 9.93 -19.95
N ARG A 691 -19.76 10.52 -19.65
CA ARG A 691 -18.45 10.14 -20.22
C ARG A 691 -17.85 8.87 -19.63
N ILE A 692 -18.36 8.38 -18.50
CA ILE A 692 -17.86 7.16 -17.85
C ILE A 692 -18.02 5.96 -18.79
N GLY A 693 -16.93 5.24 -19.09
CA GLY A 693 -16.95 4.13 -20.08
C GLY A 693 -17.59 2.83 -19.58
N SER A 694 -17.73 2.67 -18.26
CA SER A 694 -18.29 1.50 -17.58
C SER A 694 -19.74 1.75 -17.20
N ASP A 695 -20.65 0.87 -17.66
CA ASP A 695 -22.09 0.98 -17.39
C ASP A 695 -22.40 0.91 -15.88
N GLY A 696 -21.73 0.02 -15.14
CA GLY A 696 -21.95 -0.14 -13.70
C GLY A 696 -21.53 1.09 -12.88
N ASP A 697 -20.38 1.68 -13.22
CA ASP A 697 -19.87 2.89 -12.55
C ASP A 697 -20.71 4.12 -12.91
N LYS A 698 -21.12 4.23 -14.19
CA LYS A 698 -22.03 5.28 -14.68
C LYS A 698 -23.36 5.24 -13.93
N VAL A 699 -23.95 4.05 -13.77
CA VAL A 699 -25.22 3.89 -13.05
C VAL A 699 -25.09 4.13 -11.56
N ALA A 700 -23.98 3.76 -10.92
CA ALA A 700 -23.73 4.12 -9.53
C ALA A 700 -23.79 5.65 -9.33
N VAL A 701 -23.14 6.41 -10.21
CA VAL A 701 -23.17 7.89 -10.18
C VAL A 701 -24.57 8.42 -10.50
N LEU A 702 -25.24 7.96 -11.56
CA LEU A 702 -26.59 8.42 -11.93
C LEU A 702 -27.64 8.14 -10.85
N VAL A 703 -27.58 6.99 -10.19
CA VAL A 703 -28.46 6.66 -9.05
C VAL A 703 -28.17 7.57 -7.85
N ALA A 704 -26.89 7.88 -7.59
CA ALA A 704 -26.51 8.82 -6.53
C ALA A 704 -26.96 10.27 -6.83
N ILE A 705 -26.99 10.69 -8.11
CA ILE A 705 -27.54 11.97 -8.55
C ILE A 705 -29.06 12.00 -8.31
N ALA A 706 -29.78 10.99 -8.80
CA ALA A 706 -31.24 10.88 -8.61
C ALA A 706 -31.64 10.90 -7.12
N GLY A 707 -30.87 10.26 -6.25
CA GLY A 707 -31.12 10.23 -4.80
C GLY A 707 -30.97 11.57 -4.07
N ARG A 708 -30.37 12.62 -4.66
CA ARG A 708 -29.95 13.83 -3.92
C ARG A 708 -30.89 15.04 -3.95
N GLY A 709 -31.83 15.12 -4.90
CA GLY A 709 -32.78 16.25 -4.99
C GLY A 709 -33.61 16.19 -6.27
N SER A 710 -34.64 17.03 -6.42
CA SER A 710 -35.49 17.03 -7.62
C SER A 710 -34.70 17.45 -8.85
N ILE A 711 -34.62 16.53 -9.82
CA ILE A 711 -34.12 16.82 -11.16
C ILE A 711 -35.27 17.55 -11.87
N GLY A 712 -35.10 18.85 -12.14
CA GLY A 712 -36.11 19.63 -12.88
C GLY A 712 -36.26 19.13 -14.32
N THR A 713 -37.40 19.41 -14.96
CA THR A 713 -37.74 18.91 -16.31
C THR A 713 -36.67 19.19 -17.37
N ALA A 714 -36.03 20.38 -17.34
CA ALA A 714 -34.94 20.72 -18.25
C ALA A 714 -33.65 19.89 -18.02
N MET A 715 -33.47 19.33 -16.83
CA MET A 715 -32.32 18.50 -16.46
C MET A 715 -32.61 16.99 -16.59
N GLU A 716 -33.89 16.60 -16.58
CA GLU A 716 -34.36 15.24 -16.85
C GLU A 716 -33.91 14.78 -18.26
N ALA A 717 -33.97 15.66 -19.26
CA ALA A 717 -33.44 15.40 -20.59
C ALA A 717 -31.94 15.05 -20.61
N ARG A 718 -31.11 15.74 -19.80
CA ARG A 718 -29.67 15.42 -19.66
C ARG A 718 -29.45 14.09 -18.91
N TYR A 719 -30.27 13.81 -17.90
CA TYR A 719 -30.24 12.52 -17.21
C TYR A 719 -30.57 11.37 -18.15
N LEU A 720 -31.64 11.50 -18.95
CA LEU A 720 -32.05 10.51 -19.93
C LEU A 720 -31.00 10.33 -21.03
N ALA A 721 -30.42 11.40 -21.57
CA ALA A 721 -29.31 11.31 -22.51
C ALA A 721 -28.09 10.55 -21.92
N ALA A 722 -27.76 10.76 -20.64
CA ALA A 722 -26.72 9.98 -19.98
C ALA A 722 -27.12 8.48 -19.83
N VAL A 723 -28.39 8.19 -19.57
CA VAL A 723 -28.93 6.82 -19.48
C VAL A 723 -28.94 6.10 -20.84
N GLU A 724 -29.20 6.80 -21.93
CA GLU A 724 -29.15 6.24 -23.30
C GLU A 724 -27.75 5.72 -23.65
N THR A 725 -26.69 6.28 -23.06
CA THR A 725 -25.31 5.80 -23.24
C THR A 725 -24.95 4.53 -22.44
N ILE A 726 -25.90 3.92 -21.73
CA ILE A 726 -25.72 2.64 -21.01
C ILE A 726 -26.05 1.47 -21.93
N ARG A 727 -25.12 0.52 -22.10
CA ARG A 727 -25.33 -0.67 -22.95
C ARG A 727 -26.03 -1.81 -22.23
N SER A 728 -25.69 -2.06 -20.97
CA SER A 728 -26.30 -3.07 -20.10
C SER A 728 -27.76 -2.75 -19.76
N ASP A 729 -28.70 -3.60 -20.18
CA ASP A 729 -30.14 -3.40 -19.97
C ASP A 729 -30.52 -3.36 -18.48
N GLY A 730 -29.88 -4.19 -17.65
CA GLY A 730 -30.10 -4.20 -16.21
C GLY A 730 -29.63 -2.91 -15.54
N ASP A 731 -28.52 -2.34 -16.03
CA ASP A 731 -28.01 -1.05 -15.56
C ASP A 731 -28.90 0.11 -16.02
N ARG A 732 -29.34 0.10 -17.29
CA ARG A 732 -30.30 1.06 -17.83
C ARG A 732 -31.61 1.03 -17.04
N GLN A 733 -32.12 -0.16 -16.72
CA GLN A 733 -33.30 -0.34 -15.88
C GLN A 733 -33.09 0.23 -14.47
N ARG A 734 -31.93 0.01 -13.84
CA ARG A 734 -31.62 0.58 -12.51
C ARG A 734 -31.64 2.11 -12.55
N ALA A 735 -30.98 2.74 -13.53
CA ALA A 735 -30.96 4.20 -13.65
C ALA A 735 -32.34 4.79 -13.96
N LEU A 736 -33.12 4.18 -14.86
CA LEU A 736 -34.50 4.59 -15.13
C LEU A 736 -35.41 4.42 -13.92
N SER A 737 -35.26 3.33 -13.16
CA SER A 737 -36.06 3.10 -11.95
C SER A 737 -35.82 4.16 -10.88
N ALA A 738 -34.58 4.64 -10.72
CA ALA A 738 -34.24 5.71 -9.78
C ALA A 738 -34.88 7.07 -10.15
N LEU A 739 -35.18 7.27 -11.43
CA LEU A 739 -35.94 8.43 -11.93
C LEU A 739 -37.45 8.23 -11.74
N THR A 740 -38.01 7.08 -12.15
CA THR A 740 -39.45 6.83 -12.15
C THR A 740 -40.07 6.53 -10.79
N THR A 741 -39.28 6.08 -9.79
CA THR A 741 -39.74 5.97 -8.39
C THR A 741 -40.11 7.32 -7.75
N ARG A 742 -39.93 8.45 -8.45
CA ARG A 742 -40.49 9.76 -8.09
C ARG A 742 -41.71 10.17 -8.90
N SER A 743 -41.75 9.86 -10.20
CA SER A 743 -42.84 10.29 -11.10
C SER A 743 -44.19 9.60 -10.82
N THR A 744 -44.22 8.57 -9.97
CA THR A 744 -45.42 7.83 -9.60
C THR A 744 -46.26 8.47 -8.48
N SER A 745 -45.89 9.64 -7.96
CA SER A 745 -46.63 10.34 -6.90
C SER A 745 -47.92 11.08 -7.36
N THR A 746 -48.38 10.91 -8.61
CA THR A 746 -49.50 11.68 -9.19
C THR A 746 -50.60 10.88 -9.90
N ARG A 747 -50.66 9.53 -9.80
CA ARG A 747 -51.86 8.77 -10.24
C ARG A 747 -52.34 7.71 -9.25
N GLN A 748 -53.66 7.55 -9.26
CA GLN A 748 -54.51 6.86 -8.28
C GLN A 748 -54.33 5.32 -8.30
N PRO A 749 -54.41 4.62 -7.14
CA PRO A 749 -53.89 3.24 -7.02
C PRO A 749 -54.99 2.14 -7.07
N PRO A 750 -54.63 0.90 -7.48
CA PRO A 750 -55.30 -0.31 -7.02
C PRO A 750 -54.83 -0.74 -5.62
N ALA A 751 -55.56 -1.67 -5.00
CA ALA A 751 -55.50 -2.02 -3.57
C ALA A 751 -54.18 -2.70 -3.11
N PRO A 752 -53.90 -2.73 -1.78
CA PRO A 752 -52.51 -2.81 -1.28
C PRO A 752 -51.97 -4.22 -1.05
N THR A 753 -50.67 -4.39 -1.29
CA THR A 753 -49.83 -5.38 -0.61
C THR A 753 -48.83 -4.66 0.29
N THR A 754 -48.77 -5.07 1.55
CA THR A 754 -48.10 -4.31 2.61
C THR A 754 -46.60 -4.63 2.70
N ARG A 755 -45.76 -3.70 2.21
CA ARG A 755 -44.36 -3.59 2.64
C ARG A 755 -43.94 -2.12 2.67
N ARG A 756 -43.97 -1.50 3.86
CA ARG A 756 -43.34 -0.20 4.13
C ARG A 756 -42.02 -0.46 4.86
N ASP A 757 -40.94 0.11 4.35
CA ASP A 757 -39.66 0.14 5.04
C ASP A 757 -39.77 1.11 6.24
N HIS A 758 -39.72 0.56 7.46
CA HIS A 758 -39.63 1.34 8.70
C HIS A 758 -38.19 1.34 9.23
N ASP A 759 -37.35 2.16 8.60
CA ASP A 759 -35.96 2.45 9.03
C ASP A 759 -35.88 3.81 9.77
N ALA A 760 -36.91 4.06 10.60
CA ALA A 760 -37.07 5.22 11.46
C ALA A 760 -37.48 4.74 12.87
N THR A 761 -37.00 5.43 13.91
CA THR A 761 -37.27 5.07 15.32
C THR A 761 -38.57 5.73 15.81
N ALA A 762 -39.43 4.97 16.48
CA ALA A 762 -40.67 5.49 17.05
C ALA A 762 -40.38 6.22 18.37
N TRP A 763 -40.73 7.51 18.47
CA TRP A 763 -40.49 8.29 19.69
C TRP A 763 -41.76 8.38 20.55
N THR A 764 -41.61 8.09 21.84
CA THR A 764 -42.63 8.33 22.87
C THR A 764 -41.97 9.12 24.01
N THR A 765 -42.47 10.32 24.30
CA THR A 765 -41.92 11.23 25.30
C THR A 765 -42.97 12.24 25.77
N GLU A 766 -42.90 12.65 27.03
CA GLU A 766 -43.57 13.85 27.53
C GLU A 766 -42.49 14.87 27.93
N LEU A 767 -42.55 16.05 27.34
CA LEU A 767 -41.65 17.16 27.64
C LEU A 767 -42.45 18.30 28.27
N TYR A 768 -42.04 18.72 29.46
CA TYR A 768 -42.56 19.89 30.14
C TYR A 768 -41.52 21.01 30.04
N SER A 769 -41.95 22.20 29.61
CA SER A 769 -41.12 23.39 29.52
C SER A 769 -41.86 24.59 30.11
N THR A 770 -41.21 25.33 30.99
CA THR A 770 -41.71 26.63 31.47
C THR A 770 -40.72 27.68 31.00
N HIS A 771 -41.22 28.75 30.39
CA HIS A 771 -40.44 29.86 29.89
C HIS A 771 -40.97 31.15 30.51
N GLN A 772 -40.08 32.01 30.99
CA GLN A 772 -40.45 33.28 31.59
C GLN A 772 -39.82 34.39 30.76
N ASP A 773 -40.65 35.25 30.17
CA ASP A 773 -40.20 36.34 29.30
C ASP A 773 -40.95 37.63 29.69
N GLN A 774 -40.19 38.71 29.87
CA GLN A 774 -40.68 40.04 30.32
C GLN A 774 -41.65 40.05 31.52
N GLY A 775 -41.61 39.02 32.38
CA GLY A 775 -42.44 38.88 33.58
C GLY A 775 -43.66 37.97 33.40
N GLU A 776 -44.06 37.65 32.18
CA GLU A 776 -45.09 36.63 31.91
C GLU A 776 -44.47 35.22 31.89
N THR A 777 -45.23 34.24 32.38
CA THR A 777 -44.79 32.84 32.47
C THR A 777 -45.62 31.99 31.52
N THR A 778 -44.97 31.50 30.47
CA THR A 778 -45.51 30.59 29.46
C THR A 778 -45.23 29.14 29.87
N HIS A 779 -46.27 28.32 30.02
CA HIS A 779 -46.15 26.89 30.24
C HIS A 779 -46.41 26.12 28.94
N GLY A 780 -45.40 25.38 28.46
CA GLY A 780 -45.48 24.54 27.26
C GLY A 780 -45.35 23.06 27.57
N ILE A 781 -46.31 22.25 27.09
CA ILE A 781 -46.33 20.79 27.24
C ILE A 781 -46.30 20.15 25.85
N ILE A 782 -45.38 19.20 25.64
CA ILE A 782 -45.31 18.41 24.41
C ILE A 782 -45.46 16.93 24.77
N ARG A 783 -46.54 16.29 24.31
CA ARG A 783 -46.79 14.85 24.48
C ARG A 783 -46.71 14.16 23.13
N ALA A 784 -45.73 13.28 22.93
CA ALA A 784 -45.57 12.48 21.72
C ALA A 784 -45.69 10.99 22.07
N ARG A 785 -46.47 10.23 21.28
CA ARG A 785 -46.54 8.77 21.36
C ARG A 785 -46.48 8.17 19.96
N ASN A 786 -45.52 7.28 19.71
CA ASN A 786 -45.27 6.62 18.43
C ASN A 786 -45.20 7.60 17.23
N VAL A 787 -44.49 8.72 17.42
CA VAL A 787 -44.29 9.77 16.41
C VAL A 787 -42.92 9.61 15.76
N PHE A 788 -42.86 9.78 14.45
CA PHE A 788 -41.62 9.80 13.66
C PHE A 788 -41.42 11.21 13.12
N LEU A 789 -40.28 11.83 13.41
CA LEU A 789 -39.91 13.15 12.90
C LEU A 789 -39.00 13.00 11.67
N ALA A 790 -39.09 13.95 10.75
CA ALA A 790 -38.20 14.03 9.60
C ALA A 790 -36.72 14.17 10.05
N ARG A 791 -35.78 13.63 9.26
CA ARG A 791 -34.34 13.52 9.64
C ARG A 791 -33.64 14.89 9.79
N ASP A 792 -34.19 15.92 9.16
CA ASP A 792 -33.78 17.33 9.24
C ASP A 792 -34.41 18.08 10.43
N GLY A 793 -35.46 17.52 11.05
CA GLY A 793 -36.23 18.14 12.13
C GLY A 793 -37.27 19.16 11.66
N SER A 794 -37.61 19.22 10.37
CA SER A 794 -38.53 20.22 9.81
C SER A 794 -40.02 19.91 10.04
N GLY A 795 -40.37 18.66 10.32
CA GLY A 795 -41.75 18.23 10.47
C GLY A 795 -41.92 16.79 10.98
N ILE A 796 -43.17 16.33 10.93
CA ILE A 796 -43.57 14.95 11.28
C ILE A 796 -43.58 14.13 9.99
N ASP A 797 -42.82 13.04 9.97
CA ASP A 797 -42.74 12.10 8.85
C ASP A 797 -43.92 11.12 8.88
N SER A 798 -44.24 10.56 10.05
CA SER A 798 -45.44 9.74 10.25
C SER A 798 -45.84 9.61 11.73
N ILE A 799 -47.07 9.17 11.98
CA ILE A 799 -47.55 8.73 13.30
C ILE A 799 -48.15 7.34 13.12
N GLN A 800 -47.72 6.37 13.93
CA GLN A 800 -48.27 5.00 13.88
C GLN A 800 -49.68 4.93 14.50
N ALA A 801 -50.41 3.85 14.22
CA ALA A 801 -51.75 3.64 14.77
C ALA A 801 -51.73 3.69 16.31
N GLY A 802 -52.67 4.42 16.91
CA GLY A 802 -52.71 4.69 18.36
C GLY A 802 -51.71 5.73 18.86
N GLY A 803 -50.85 6.27 18.00
CA GLY A 803 -49.99 7.41 18.30
C GLY A 803 -50.72 8.75 18.22
N ARG A 804 -50.19 9.76 18.93
CA ARG A 804 -50.61 11.16 18.81
C ARG A 804 -49.46 12.09 19.19
N LEU A 805 -49.49 13.30 18.64
CA LEU A 805 -48.73 14.44 19.15
C LEU A 805 -49.72 15.48 19.70
N ILE A 806 -49.46 16.00 20.88
CA ILE A 806 -50.09 17.21 21.41
C ILE A 806 -48.96 18.19 21.73
N ILE A 807 -49.02 19.39 21.17
CA ILE A 807 -48.24 20.54 21.62
C ILE A 807 -49.26 21.53 22.19
N GLU A 808 -49.10 21.89 23.46
CA GLU A 808 -49.93 22.85 24.17
C GLU A 808 -49.04 23.93 24.77
N GLU A 809 -49.45 25.19 24.66
CA GLU A 809 -48.77 26.34 25.25
C GLU A 809 -49.81 27.27 25.87
N ARG A 810 -49.57 27.71 27.10
CA ARG A 810 -50.50 28.52 27.88
C ARG A 810 -49.77 29.68 28.52
N ASP A 811 -50.25 30.87 28.20
CA ASP A 811 -49.85 32.15 28.78
C ASP A 811 -50.92 32.60 29.81
N ALA A 812 -50.72 33.75 30.44
CA ALA A 812 -51.64 34.26 31.46
C ALA A 812 -53.06 34.60 30.91
N THR A 813 -53.15 34.88 29.61
CA THR A 813 -54.35 35.42 28.95
C THR A 813 -54.90 34.57 27.80
N SER A 814 -54.13 33.63 27.26
CA SER A 814 -54.56 32.75 26.16
C SER A 814 -53.83 31.40 26.18
N SER A 815 -54.43 30.40 25.57
CA SER A 815 -53.91 29.05 25.37
C SER A 815 -53.98 28.66 23.91
N ARG A 816 -52.94 27.99 23.40
CA ARG A 816 -52.92 27.45 22.04
C ARG A 816 -52.43 26.02 22.03
N SER A 817 -53.09 25.15 21.28
CA SER A 817 -52.64 23.76 21.12
C SER A 817 -52.81 23.25 19.70
N VAL A 818 -51.83 22.45 19.24
CA VAL A 818 -51.92 21.64 18.02
C VAL A 818 -51.95 20.18 18.42
N GLN A 819 -53.01 19.50 17.99
CA GLN A 819 -53.10 18.04 18.08
C GLN A 819 -52.86 17.46 16.68
N VAL A 820 -51.94 16.50 16.58
CA VAL A 820 -51.69 15.73 15.37
C VAL A 820 -51.99 14.26 15.63
N SER A 821 -52.87 13.69 14.80
CA SER A 821 -53.31 12.30 14.90
C SER A 821 -53.21 11.59 13.54
N PRO A 822 -53.05 10.26 13.52
CA PRO A 822 -53.09 9.49 12.29
C PRO A 822 -54.49 9.57 11.66
N GLY A 823 -54.57 10.16 10.47
CA GLY A 823 -55.78 10.24 9.66
C GLY A 823 -55.95 9.04 8.73
N ALA A 824 -57.13 8.97 8.10
CA ALA A 824 -57.43 7.91 7.14
C ALA A 824 -56.40 7.89 5.99
N ARG A 825 -56.05 6.68 5.52
CA ARG A 825 -55.07 6.42 4.44
C ARG A 825 -53.63 6.89 4.74
N GLY A 826 -53.31 7.26 5.98
CA GLY A 826 -51.95 7.61 6.41
C GLY A 826 -51.58 9.09 6.20
N GLN A 827 -52.54 9.96 5.92
CA GLN A 827 -52.36 11.41 6.06
C GLN A 827 -52.38 11.81 7.54
N LEU A 828 -51.66 12.86 7.91
CA LEU A 828 -51.69 13.42 9.27
C LEU A 828 -52.86 14.39 9.42
N GLY A 829 -53.73 14.15 10.40
CA GLY A 829 -54.80 15.07 10.75
C GLY A 829 -54.29 16.11 11.75
N TYR A 830 -54.42 17.39 11.41
CA TYR A 830 -54.03 18.52 12.27
C TYR A 830 -55.29 19.20 12.83
N ARG A 831 -55.30 19.48 14.14
CA ARG A 831 -56.32 20.31 14.78
C ARG A 831 -55.64 21.39 15.60
N TYR A 832 -55.69 22.63 15.12
CA TYR A 832 -55.24 23.80 15.85
C TYR A 832 -56.39 24.38 16.67
N LEU A 833 -56.13 24.70 17.93
CA LEU A 833 -57.08 25.19 18.91
C LEU A 833 -56.48 26.42 19.57
N VAL A 834 -57.22 27.52 19.64
CA VAL A 834 -56.88 28.70 20.46
C VAL A 834 -58.04 28.90 21.44
N ASP A 835 -57.73 28.93 22.73
CA ASP A 835 -58.69 28.99 23.84
C ASP A 835 -59.81 27.94 23.74
N GLY A 836 -59.40 26.73 23.34
CA GLY A 836 -60.28 25.58 23.14
C GLY A 836 -61.12 25.61 21.86
N GLN A 837 -61.11 26.71 21.09
CA GLN A 837 -61.86 26.85 19.84
C GLN A 837 -61.01 26.49 18.62
N PRO A 838 -61.53 25.71 17.66
CA PRO A 838 -60.79 25.31 16.47
C PRO A 838 -60.57 26.51 15.53
N GLN A 839 -59.30 26.75 15.19
CA GLN A 839 -58.89 27.81 14.26
C GLN A 839 -58.20 27.20 13.03
N PRO A 840 -58.25 27.85 11.85
CA PRO A 840 -57.47 27.40 10.70
C PRO A 840 -55.97 27.50 11.00
N LEU A 841 -55.18 26.56 10.47
CA LEU A 841 -53.72 26.58 10.61
C LEU A 841 -53.14 27.57 9.59
N ASP A 842 -53.14 28.86 9.96
CA ASP A 842 -52.56 29.93 9.16
C ASP A 842 -51.02 29.90 9.15
N ALA A 843 -50.40 30.83 8.40
CA ALA A 843 -48.95 30.91 8.28
C ALA A 843 -48.23 31.19 9.62
N ALA A 844 -48.88 31.91 10.55
CA ALA A 844 -48.31 32.22 11.86
C ALA A 844 -48.36 31.00 12.79
N ALA A 845 -49.49 30.29 12.82
CA ALA A 845 -49.66 29.02 13.53
C ALA A 845 -48.72 27.93 12.99
N GLY A 846 -48.54 27.86 11.66
CA GLY A 846 -47.59 26.97 11.01
C GLY A 846 -46.13 27.25 11.41
N ALA A 847 -45.71 28.52 11.42
CA ALA A 847 -44.37 28.92 11.84
C ALA A 847 -44.11 28.63 13.32
N TRP A 848 -45.09 28.92 14.19
CA TRP A 848 -45.03 28.58 15.62
C TRP A 848 -44.89 27.07 15.85
N PHE A 849 -45.70 26.27 15.16
CA PHE A 849 -45.67 24.81 15.25
C PHE A 849 -44.32 24.23 14.78
N ALA A 850 -43.81 24.68 13.64
CA ALA A 850 -42.50 24.28 13.13
C ALA A 850 -41.36 24.60 14.13
N GLN A 851 -41.40 25.77 14.78
CA GLN A 851 -40.42 26.14 15.79
C GLN A 851 -40.45 25.20 17.01
N ARG A 852 -41.64 24.76 17.46
CA ARG A 852 -41.79 23.81 18.58
C ARG A 852 -41.37 22.38 18.19
N ILE A 853 -41.65 21.92 16.96
CA ILE A 853 -41.15 20.64 16.42
C ILE A 853 -39.62 20.63 16.34
N ALA A 854 -39.00 21.71 15.85
CA ALA A 854 -37.53 21.81 15.77
C ALA A 854 -36.87 21.76 17.16
N ARG A 855 -37.48 22.39 18.18
CA ARG A 855 -37.04 22.25 19.58
C ARG A 855 -37.15 20.81 20.08
N LEU A 856 -38.29 20.14 19.85
CA LEU A 856 -38.48 18.72 20.22
C LEU A 856 -37.41 17.82 19.57
N HIS A 857 -37.15 17.98 18.26
CA HIS A 857 -36.12 17.24 17.54
C HIS A 857 -34.73 17.46 18.16
N LYS A 858 -34.38 18.71 18.51
CA LYS A 858 -33.10 19.05 19.16
C LYS A 858 -32.97 18.38 20.54
N THR A 859 -34.02 18.37 21.35
CA THR A 859 -34.00 17.75 22.68
C THR A 859 -33.88 16.22 22.62
N MET A 860 -34.65 15.55 21.75
CA MET A 860 -34.54 14.08 21.59
C MET A 860 -33.18 13.66 21.02
N LYS A 861 -32.60 14.46 20.11
CA LYS A 861 -31.23 14.26 19.57
C LYS A 861 -30.14 14.51 20.62
N GLY A 862 -30.44 15.31 21.65
CA GLY A 862 -29.58 15.53 22.82
C GLY A 862 -29.59 14.35 23.80
N GLN A 863 -30.77 13.76 24.07
CA GLN A 863 -30.88 12.55 24.90
C GLN A 863 -30.19 11.32 24.27
N SER A 864 -30.08 11.26 22.93
CA SER A 864 -29.29 10.25 22.21
C SER A 864 -27.76 10.39 22.37
N ARG A 865 -27.25 11.30 23.22
CA ARG A 865 -25.83 11.63 23.36
C ARG A 865 -25.25 11.51 24.78
N ILE A 866 -26.00 10.90 25.70
CA ILE A 866 -25.55 10.55 27.06
C ILE A 866 -25.33 9.03 27.11
#